data_AF-A0A0V0R553-F1
#
_entry.id   AF-A0A0V0R553-F1
#
_cell.length_a   1.000
_cell.length_b   1.000
_cell.length_c   1.000
_cell.angle_alpha   90.00
_cell.angle_beta   90.00
_cell.angle_gamma   90.00
#
_symmetry.space_group_name_H-M   'P 1'
#
loop_
_entity.id
_entity.type
_entity.pdbx_description
1 polymer ?
#
loop_
_entity_poly.entity_id
_entity_poly.type
_entity_poly.pdbx_seq_one_letter_code
_entity_poly.pdbx_strand_id
1 'polypeptide(L)'
;MRYSQNQQQNQSFQQQQGGSFLTPTISSIQKINSDPAFLKQKLNKLTNHLQQLQQNQVNEDSLRENLEKSSLQNFQQLNNSIQTLRNAFNSLADVLMEEVDNVKMDFNNQVTVPMTEKIVDLEQNIVDLNLQQQKKQEQLSLLENQINERMKKLEMQFQEQIQNQNEKNQQNYDEITQFQQKLQVLGNNNSNRIDFIINDKDLLQGNLNELQKEGKLLEMERKQHQIEEQELNIQGKKKLEIKNITSKLIEEELQQLYDKLHLQLQEISQQNEKITEKIQQVELEGKQMETENEVRFQEIHQNFLNMNTVFKESSMKIIDEYQRAIKVVNEDYSSSTIKKQYQQQNNDDIEDLEVSKSQQSLELSYNAQEADRKKLVLLYCVMKMMCIDGFKIFKKYLLGPFLMLFSYYIFQYKIVKGCGEIDRIEVCIEKIIVQNIVTVLVQVFIVASMTYSLMYMCYKEVISKNFMIPFVIGSLYVCLIQHDMAIGSQQLEYFGGAIIYFIIIFNLLIAMMHRVVSFFYKMYNTNVKRFLLVVASIFVIYLIILEKLKGSCSEWDNGIAGYIEYDENHCELLKPLICWQTAMDKWFLFDSSCKINDLNDAKLNMLKLYHIIDNKKQNKEQIKQIMQKNNFMAYPFTNQFSAEDKDQDYPTQQAIINQALFTETYKEAKQSGREAIVNLNNMKLEFQMERDEKLVQFRKEIYNQKQHMAKNVILIYIDTLSRPQAHRKLPKTMEFLSQFSDYDKKNRAYTKDADENAKLYEFFRFHSIDKKTRNHNLKLQYNQTWVEQDDFPTFEEKKPNLINEFKKRGYITGHAANTCTSLCNFRSIQYQPYKQYFFEDYGDHEFLMYDPQYIDPENYYNLNQGINSILRRCIYNTDTSEHVFKYGELFLQKYRDDPKYLFMEFTDSHEMTSEIVSYLDDHLYQFLVNIKLLGYFEKETNVMLVSDHGQHIITSFIYRPPNTYLDPTNSFFQIERLLPLFMSIMTKDILNNYPSLDETMFQNQQRLMSMQQVRNTAISSADEYNNAIYFQDSVYYNRPKEFQCPNLPFAGVDPIKWCVCKNPNKEEARQFQEEYLKQKQIEKQMKELQDQQQQDQLLQKGV
;
A
#
# COMPACT_ATOMS: atom_id res chain seq x y z
N MET A 1 7.33 -53.04 -0.50
CA MET A 1 6.99 -53.85 0.69
C MET A 1 5.86 -53.14 1.44
N ARG A 2 4.70 -53.82 1.56
CA ARG A 2 3.48 -53.61 2.42
C ARG A 2 2.95 -52.16 2.57
N TYR A 3 1.76 -51.73 2.13
CA TYR A 3 0.38 -52.25 2.01
C TYR A 3 -0.37 -52.60 3.32
N SER A 4 -1.49 -51.87 3.50
CA SER A 4 -2.72 -52.14 4.28
C SER A 4 -2.77 -51.84 5.79
N GLN A 5 -3.65 -50.91 6.21
CA GLN A 5 -4.89 -51.18 6.99
C GLN A 5 -5.49 -49.86 7.53
N ASN A 6 -6.74 -49.53 7.14
CA ASN A 6 -7.86 -49.26 8.05
C ASN A 6 -9.12 -48.80 7.28
N GLN A 7 -9.99 -49.77 7.03
CA GLN A 7 -11.45 -49.59 6.88
C GLN A 7 -12.08 -50.38 8.02
N GLN A 8 -12.94 -49.75 8.83
CA GLN A 8 -14.15 -50.30 9.45
C GLN A 8 -14.62 -49.39 10.60
N GLN A 9 -15.79 -48.78 10.44
CA GLN A 9 -16.89 -48.81 11.42
C GLN A 9 -18.08 -48.00 10.87
N ASN A 10 -19.06 -48.74 10.33
CA ASN A 10 -20.41 -48.27 10.03
C ASN A 10 -21.31 -49.49 10.24
N GLN A 11 -22.00 -49.57 11.39
CA GLN A 11 -23.27 -50.29 11.59
C GLN A 11 -23.68 -50.32 13.08
N SER A 12 -24.82 -49.69 13.38
CA SER A 12 -25.91 -50.09 14.29
C SER A 12 -26.80 -48.83 14.44
N PHE A 13 -28.13 -48.81 14.42
CA PHE A 13 -29.17 -49.75 14.86
C PHE A 13 -30.46 -49.49 14.03
N GLN A 14 -31.09 -50.56 13.52
CA GLN A 14 -32.49 -50.59 13.12
C GLN A 14 -33.26 -51.39 14.20
N GLN A 15 -34.33 -50.82 14.76
CA GLN A 15 -35.53 -51.53 15.23
C GLN A 15 -36.53 -50.53 15.83
N GLN A 16 -37.66 -50.31 15.15
CA GLN A 16 -39.01 -50.51 15.70
C GLN A 16 -40.07 -50.20 14.63
N GLN A 17 -40.86 -51.22 14.32
CA GLN A 17 -42.06 -51.19 13.50
C GLN A 17 -43.29 -50.92 14.38
N GLY A 18 -44.36 -50.41 13.78
CA GLY A 18 -45.73 -50.75 14.19
C GLY A 18 -46.75 -49.60 14.14
N GLY A 19 -47.55 -49.53 13.08
CA GLY A 19 -48.74 -48.68 13.02
C GLY A 19 -49.29 -48.45 11.61
N SER A 20 -49.97 -49.46 11.03
CA SER A 20 -50.79 -49.34 9.83
C SER A 20 -52.26 -49.10 10.20
N PHE A 21 -53.05 -48.46 9.33
CA PHE A 21 -54.50 -48.65 9.05
C PHE A 21 -54.91 -47.55 8.03
N LEU A 22 -54.95 -47.85 6.73
CA LEU A 22 -56.05 -48.36 5.88
C LEU A 22 -57.01 -47.29 5.30
N THR A 23 -57.32 -47.58 4.04
CA THR A 23 -58.01 -46.86 2.95
C THR A 23 -59.54 -46.76 3.12
N PRO A 24 -60.22 -45.92 2.30
CA PRO A 24 -61.62 -45.53 2.49
C PRO A 24 -62.59 -46.57 1.90
N THR A 25 -63.68 -46.85 2.61
CA THR A 25 -64.74 -47.78 2.15
C THR A 25 -66.01 -47.03 1.74
N ILE A 26 -66.32 -47.18 0.45
CA ILE A 26 -67.62 -47.00 -0.17
C ILE A 26 -68.45 -48.27 0.14
N SER A 27 -69.43 -48.20 1.05
CA SER A 27 -70.53 -49.18 1.10
C SER A 27 -71.65 -48.74 2.05
N SER A 28 -72.64 -47.99 1.56
CA SER A 28 -73.97 -47.94 2.19
C SER A 28 -75.02 -47.39 1.20
N ILE A 29 -75.20 -48.09 0.09
CA ILE A 29 -76.41 -47.99 -0.75
C ILE A 29 -76.95 -49.41 -0.86
N GLN A 30 -77.99 -49.73 -0.08
CA GLN A 30 -79.08 -50.66 -0.40
C GLN A 30 -79.88 -51.03 0.86
N LYS A 31 -80.94 -50.28 1.10
CA LYS A 31 -82.26 -50.75 1.55
C LYS A 31 -83.06 -49.51 1.92
N ILE A 32 -84.09 -49.22 1.14
CA ILE A 32 -85.42 -48.80 1.60
C ILE A 32 -86.24 -48.74 0.31
N ASN A 33 -87.07 -49.75 0.13
CA ASN A 33 -88.24 -49.66 -0.71
C ASN A 33 -89.46 -50.00 0.16
N SER A 34 -90.57 -49.36 -0.18
CA SER A 34 -91.96 -49.56 0.28
C SER A 34 -92.34 -49.18 1.72
N ASP A 35 -92.50 -47.88 1.98
CA ASP A 35 -93.64 -47.37 2.76
C ASP A 35 -94.13 -46.02 2.17
N PRO A 36 -95.29 -45.98 1.47
CA PRO A 36 -95.86 -44.76 0.89
C PRO A 36 -96.22 -43.68 1.94
N ALA A 37 -96.45 -44.04 3.21
CA ALA A 37 -96.79 -43.08 4.26
C ALA A 37 -95.57 -42.28 4.72
N PHE A 38 -94.39 -42.91 4.78
CA PHE A 38 -93.14 -42.27 5.16
C PHE A 38 -92.66 -41.24 4.12
N LEU A 39 -92.84 -41.54 2.83
CA LEU A 39 -92.52 -40.61 1.74
C LEU A 39 -93.41 -39.38 1.75
N LYS A 40 -94.72 -39.51 2.03
CA LYS A 40 -95.63 -38.36 2.12
C LYS A 40 -95.31 -37.45 3.32
N GLN A 41 -94.90 -38.02 4.45
CA GLN A 41 -94.50 -37.25 5.63
C GLN A 41 -93.16 -36.53 5.40
N LYS A 42 -92.17 -37.18 4.78
CA LYS A 42 -90.91 -36.52 4.40
C LYS A 42 -91.11 -35.48 3.32
N LEU A 43 -92.00 -35.70 2.35
CA LEU A 43 -92.28 -34.73 1.29
C LEU A 43 -92.92 -33.47 1.89
N ASN A 44 -93.91 -33.58 2.77
CA ASN A 44 -94.50 -32.42 3.45
C ASN A 44 -93.48 -31.70 4.35
N LYS A 45 -92.61 -32.44 5.04
CA LYS A 45 -91.54 -31.84 5.84
C LYS A 45 -90.51 -31.13 4.96
N LEU A 46 -90.18 -31.69 3.80
CA LEU A 46 -89.26 -31.12 2.83
C LEU A 46 -89.87 -29.90 2.13
N THR A 47 -91.16 -29.91 1.78
CA THR A 47 -91.90 -28.78 1.20
C THR A 47 -91.99 -27.62 2.18
N ASN A 48 -92.30 -27.87 3.45
CA ASN A 48 -92.28 -26.83 4.49
C ASN A 48 -90.87 -26.28 4.71
N HIS A 49 -89.83 -27.14 4.66
CA HIS A 49 -88.45 -26.68 4.77
C HIS A 49 -87.99 -25.89 3.54
N LEU A 50 -88.45 -26.26 2.34
CA LEU A 50 -88.19 -25.52 1.10
C LEU A 50 -88.89 -24.16 1.08
N GLN A 51 -90.13 -24.08 1.57
CA GLN A 51 -90.82 -22.79 1.73
C GLN A 51 -90.13 -21.92 2.78
N GLN A 52 -89.67 -22.49 3.89
CA GLN A 52 -88.92 -21.77 4.91
C GLN A 52 -87.54 -21.31 4.39
N LEU A 53 -86.86 -22.13 3.58
CA LEU A 53 -85.61 -21.76 2.93
C LEU A 53 -85.81 -20.69 1.85
N GLN A 54 -86.88 -20.75 1.05
CA GLN A 54 -87.22 -19.69 0.10
C GLN A 54 -87.54 -18.37 0.79
N GLN A 55 -88.24 -18.43 1.93
CA GLN A 55 -88.56 -17.22 2.70
C GLN A 55 -87.35 -16.65 3.43
N ASN A 56 -86.44 -17.51 3.91
CA ASN A 56 -85.13 -17.10 4.43
C ASN A 56 -84.23 -16.52 3.32
N GLN A 57 -84.29 -17.06 2.11
CA GLN A 57 -83.53 -16.56 0.97
C GLN A 57 -84.03 -15.18 0.54
N VAL A 58 -85.35 -14.93 0.51
CA VAL A 58 -85.90 -13.59 0.24
C VAL A 58 -85.52 -12.59 1.34
N ASN A 59 -85.49 -13.03 2.60
CA ASN A 59 -85.04 -12.19 3.72
C ASN A 59 -83.52 -11.94 3.68
N GLU A 60 -82.70 -12.93 3.29
CA GLU A 60 -81.27 -12.76 3.07
C GLU A 60 -80.97 -11.85 1.88
N ASP A 61 -81.71 -11.97 0.78
CA ASP A 61 -81.56 -11.10 -0.40
C ASP A 61 -81.94 -9.65 -0.06
N SER A 62 -82.99 -9.43 0.74
CA SER A 62 -83.35 -8.10 1.24
C SER A 62 -82.33 -7.55 2.25
N LEU A 63 -81.81 -8.39 3.15
CA LEU A 63 -80.74 -8.00 4.08
C LEU A 63 -79.45 -7.67 3.33
N ARG A 64 -79.14 -8.44 2.28
CA ARG A 64 -77.98 -8.25 1.43
C ARG A 64 -78.09 -7.00 0.59
N GLU A 65 -79.26 -6.69 0.03
CA GLU A 65 -79.49 -5.41 -0.66
C GLU A 65 -79.34 -4.21 0.29
N ASN A 66 -79.83 -4.32 1.53
CA ASN A 66 -79.68 -3.28 2.53
C ASN A 66 -78.23 -3.14 3.03
N LEU A 67 -77.50 -4.25 3.20
CA LEU A 67 -76.07 -4.26 3.51
C LEU A 67 -75.23 -3.70 2.36
N GLU A 68 -75.57 -4.00 1.11
CA GLU A 68 -74.91 -3.46 -0.08
C GLU A 68 -75.19 -1.96 -0.22
N LYS A 69 -76.42 -1.48 0.03
CA LYS A 69 -76.73 -0.04 0.08
C LYS A 69 -76.00 0.68 1.20
N SER A 70 -75.99 0.12 2.42
CA SER A 70 -75.28 0.71 3.56
C SER A 70 -73.76 0.70 3.35
N SER A 71 -73.21 -0.40 2.81
CA SER A 71 -71.80 -0.50 2.44
C SER A 71 -71.43 0.49 1.34
N LEU A 72 -72.31 0.72 0.36
CA LEU A 72 -72.08 1.68 -0.71
C LEU A 72 -72.14 3.12 -0.19
N GLN A 73 -73.07 3.45 0.71
CA GLN A 73 -73.13 4.76 1.38
C GLN A 73 -71.90 4.99 2.26
N ASN A 74 -71.46 4.00 3.04
CA ASN A 74 -70.26 4.08 3.86
C ASN A 74 -69.00 4.20 2.99
N PHE A 75 -68.93 3.49 1.86
CA PHE A 75 -67.84 3.62 0.91
C PHE A 75 -67.83 5.00 0.24
N GLN A 76 -68.99 5.57 -0.10
CA GLN A 76 -69.11 6.92 -0.62
C GLN A 76 -68.70 7.97 0.41
N GLN A 77 -69.12 7.84 1.67
CA GLN A 77 -68.66 8.72 2.76
C GLN A 77 -67.15 8.61 2.98
N LEU A 78 -66.61 7.40 3.05
CA LEU A 78 -65.17 7.17 3.19
C LEU A 78 -64.39 7.74 2.00
N ASN A 79 -64.88 7.56 0.77
CA ASN A 79 -64.26 8.11 -0.44
C ASN A 79 -64.31 9.63 -0.45
N ASN A 80 -65.40 10.24 0.02
CA ASN A 80 -65.50 11.69 0.20
C ASN A 80 -64.52 12.18 1.27
N SER A 81 -64.40 11.50 2.41
CA SER A 81 -63.40 11.83 3.44
C SER A 81 -61.97 11.67 2.93
N ILE A 82 -61.67 10.63 2.13
CA ILE A 82 -60.37 10.42 1.50
C ILE A 82 -60.09 11.53 0.47
N GLN A 83 -61.09 11.96 -0.32
CA GLN A 83 -60.96 13.08 -1.24
C GLN A 83 -60.68 14.39 -0.50
N THR A 84 -61.40 14.67 0.58
CA THR A 84 -61.14 15.84 1.43
C THR A 84 -59.73 15.80 2.03
N LEU A 85 -59.29 14.63 2.52
CA LEU A 85 -57.94 14.46 3.06
C LEU A 85 -56.86 14.64 1.98
N ARG A 86 -57.10 14.13 0.77
CA ARG A 86 -56.21 14.27 -0.38
C ARG A 86 -56.11 15.71 -0.84
N ASN A 87 -57.22 16.45 -0.82
CA ASN A 87 -57.22 17.88 -1.13
C ASN A 87 -56.49 18.69 -0.04
N ALA A 88 -56.65 18.34 1.24
CA ALA A 88 -55.89 18.95 2.33
C ALA A 88 -54.39 18.66 2.22
N PHE A 89 -54.01 17.43 1.87
CA PHE A 89 -52.62 17.05 1.62
C PHE A 89 -52.02 17.76 0.42
N ASN A 90 -52.78 17.91 -0.66
CA ASN A 90 -52.34 18.64 -1.85
C ASN A 90 -52.17 20.13 -1.54
N SER A 91 -53.12 20.78 -0.85
CA SER A 91 -52.93 22.17 -0.39
C SER A 91 -51.74 22.33 0.54
N LEU A 92 -51.48 21.37 1.44
CA LEU A 92 -50.32 21.41 2.32
C LEU A 92 -49.02 21.22 1.54
N ALA A 93 -49.01 20.34 0.54
CA ALA A 93 -47.88 20.14 -0.36
C ALA A 93 -47.63 21.39 -1.21
N ASP A 94 -48.68 22.05 -1.70
CA ASP A 94 -48.56 23.28 -2.48
C ASP A 94 -47.98 24.42 -1.63
N VAL A 95 -48.43 24.59 -0.38
CA VAL A 95 -47.85 25.58 0.56
C VAL A 95 -46.40 25.24 0.93
N LEU A 96 -46.07 23.96 1.12
CA LEU A 96 -44.69 23.52 1.37
C LEU A 96 -43.79 23.76 0.16
N MET A 97 -44.29 23.53 -1.06
CA MET A 97 -43.53 23.76 -2.28
C MET A 97 -43.35 25.26 -2.53
N GLU A 98 -44.35 26.08 -2.24
CA GLU A 98 -44.25 27.54 -2.29
C GLU A 98 -43.20 28.07 -1.32
N GLU A 99 -43.14 27.57 -0.07
CA GLU A 99 -42.10 28.01 0.86
C GLU A 99 -40.71 27.42 0.59
N VAL A 100 -40.63 26.21 0.06
CA VAL A 100 -39.36 25.68 -0.46
C VAL A 100 -38.86 26.52 -1.63
N ASP A 101 -39.75 26.95 -2.53
CA ASP A 101 -39.39 27.81 -3.64
C ASP A 101 -39.03 29.23 -3.18
N ASN A 102 -39.69 29.80 -2.15
CA ASN A 102 -39.30 31.08 -1.55
C ASN A 102 -37.93 31.00 -0.86
N VAL A 103 -37.67 29.95 -0.06
CA VAL A 103 -36.36 29.71 0.57
C VAL A 103 -35.28 29.51 -0.50
N LYS A 104 -35.59 28.80 -1.59
CA LYS A 104 -34.67 28.61 -2.71
C LYS A 104 -34.42 29.89 -3.48
N MET A 105 -35.42 30.77 -3.62
CA MET A 105 -35.29 32.07 -4.27
C MET A 105 -34.49 33.05 -3.40
N ASP A 106 -34.68 33.06 -2.08
CA ASP A 106 -33.87 33.83 -1.13
C ASP A 106 -32.43 33.31 -1.04
N PHE A 107 -32.22 31.99 -1.04
CA PHE A 107 -30.89 31.38 -1.08
C PHE A 107 -30.16 31.76 -2.38
N ASN A 108 -30.84 31.68 -3.53
CA ASN A 108 -30.24 32.06 -4.81
C ASN A 108 -29.96 33.56 -4.94
N ASN A 109 -30.87 34.43 -4.50
CA ASN A 109 -30.73 35.88 -4.66
C ASN A 109 -29.78 36.52 -3.63
N GLN A 110 -29.63 35.95 -2.43
CA GLN A 110 -28.82 36.56 -1.35
C GLN A 110 -27.46 35.87 -1.12
N VAL A 111 -27.30 34.59 -1.48
CA VAL A 111 -26.06 33.83 -1.23
C VAL A 111 -25.35 33.50 -2.53
N THR A 112 -26.06 32.96 -3.53
CA THR A 112 -25.42 32.42 -4.74
C THR A 112 -24.91 33.51 -5.69
N VAL A 113 -25.67 34.59 -5.91
CA VAL A 113 -25.29 35.66 -6.87
C VAL A 113 -24.06 36.48 -6.43
N PRO A 114 -23.97 37.00 -5.18
CA PRO A 114 -22.80 37.76 -4.74
C PRO A 114 -21.53 36.89 -4.61
N MET A 115 -21.70 35.61 -4.28
CA MET A 115 -20.59 34.65 -4.15
C MET A 115 -20.05 34.23 -5.51
N THR A 116 -20.91 34.06 -6.52
CA THR A 116 -20.47 33.72 -7.88
C THR A 116 -19.70 34.87 -8.51
N GLU A 117 -20.13 36.13 -8.31
CA GLU A 117 -19.38 37.30 -8.81
C GLU A 117 -18.00 37.43 -8.14
N LYS A 118 -17.91 37.24 -6.81
CA LYS A 118 -16.61 37.27 -6.10
C LYS A 118 -15.71 36.09 -6.44
N ILE A 119 -16.26 34.89 -6.65
CA ILE A 119 -15.50 33.71 -7.08
C ILE A 119 -14.95 33.92 -8.48
N VAL A 120 -15.75 34.46 -9.42
CA VAL A 120 -15.29 34.76 -10.78
C VAL A 120 -14.18 35.84 -10.76
N ASP A 121 -14.30 36.86 -9.91
CA ASP A 121 -13.27 37.90 -9.77
C ASP A 121 -11.98 37.33 -9.14
N LEU A 122 -12.10 36.41 -8.19
CA LEU A 122 -10.96 35.69 -7.59
C LEU A 122 -10.30 34.71 -8.57
N GLU A 123 -11.09 33.94 -9.32
CA GLU A 123 -10.60 33.04 -10.37
C GLU A 123 -9.85 33.83 -11.44
N GLN A 124 -10.37 34.98 -11.85
CA GLN A 124 -9.69 35.85 -12.82
C GLN A 124 -8.37 36.41 -12.27
N ASN A 125 -8.34 36.82 -11.00
CA ASN A 125 -7.10 37.27 -10.36
C ASN A 125 -6.05 36.16 -10.23
N ILE A 126 -6.47 34.91 -9.96
CA ILE A 126 -5.58 33.74 -9.92
C ILE A 126 -5.05 33.41 -11.32
N VAL A 127 -5.90 33.47 -12.35
CA VAL A 127 -5.49 33.27 -13.75
C VAL A 127 -4.47 34.32 -14.19
N ASP A 128 -4.70 35.60 -13.85
CA ASP A 128 -3.79 36.69 -14.20
C ASP A 128 -2.44 36.55 -13.47
N LEU A 129 -2.44 36.10 -12.21
CA LEU A 129 -1.22 35.81 -11.45
C LEU A 129 -0.44 34.63 -12.02
N ASN A 130 -1.11 33.54 -12.37
CA ASN A 130 -0.49 32.37 -13.00
C ASN A 130 0.13 32.74 -14.36
N LEU A 131 -0.55 33.58 -15.15
CA LEU A 131 -0.03 34.07 -16.42
C LEU A 131 1.20 34.97 -16.25
N GLN A 132 1.25 35.78 -15.18
CA GLN A 132 2.45 36.55 -14.84
C GLN A 132 3.62 35.65 -14.41
N GLN A 133 3.34 34.62 -13.61
CA GLN A 133 4.35 33.64 -13.19
C GLN A 133 4.92 32.86 -14.38
N GLN A 134 4.06 32.42 -15.30
CA GLN A 134 4.48 31.72 -16.51
C GLN A 134 5.39 32.58 -17.39
N LYS A 135 5.03 33.86 -17.63
CA LYS A 135 5.88 34.80 -18.39
C LYS A 135 7.26 34.99 -17.75
N LYS A 136 7.36 34.97 -16.42
CA LYS A 136 8.65 35.07 -15.72
C LYS A 136 9.47 33.79 -15.80
N GLN A 137 8.83 32.62 -15.73
CA GLN A 137 9.50 31.34 -15.94
C GLN A 137 10.06 31.23 -17.37
N GLU A 138 9.32 31.71 -18.37
CA GLU A 138 9.82 31.81 -19.76
C GLU A 138 11.04 32.75 -19.86
N GLN A 139 11.03 33.88 -19.15
CA GLN A 139 12.19 34.79 -19.09
C GLN A 139 13.40 34.15 -18.39
N LEU A 140 13.19 33.36 -17.34
CA LEU A 140 14.25 32.60 -16.64
C LEU A 140 14.85 31.53 -17.55
N SER A 141 14.01 30.74 -18.20
CA SER A 141 14.46 29.73 -19.16
C SER A 141 15.24 30.35 -20.33
N LEU A 142 14.80 31.52 -20.83
CA LEU A 142 15.54 32.27 -21.85
C LEU A 142 16.91 32.74 -21.33
N LEU A 143 16.98 33.21 -20.10
CA LEU A 143 18.25 33.65 -19.48
C LEU A 143 19.20 32.47 -19.24
N GLU A 144 18.70 31.33 -18.74
CA GLU A 144 19.48 30.10 -18.59
C GLU A 144 20.04 29.62 -19.92
N ASN A 145 19.23 29.64 -20.98
CA ASN A 145 19.68 29.32 -22.33
C ASN A 145 20.78 30.27 -22.81
N GLN A 146 20.65 31.58 -22.55
CA GLN A 146 21.69 32.56 -22.88
C GLN A 146 22.99 32.32 -22.09
N ILE A 147 22.90 31.94 -20.82
CA ILE A 147 24.05 31.58 -19.99
C ILE A 147 24.73 30.33 -20.56
N ASN A 148 23.96 29.29 -20.86
CA ASN A 148 24.47 28.03 -21.40
C ASN A 148 25.13 28.20 -22.77
N GLU A 149 24.53 28.97 -23.68
CA GLU A 149 25.13 29.30 -24.97
C GLU A 149 26.45 30.07 -24.80
N ARG A 150 26.51 31.00 -23.84
CA ARG A 150 27.72 31.78 -23.58
C ARG A 150 28.82 30.93 -22.93
N MET A 151 28.47 30.03 -22.02
CA MET A 151 29.38 29.05 -21.43
C MET A 151 29.98 28.13 -22.50
N LYS A 152 29.13 27.60 -23.40
CA LYS A 152 29.58 26.78 -24.52
C LYS A 152 30.54 27.53 -25.45
N LYS A 153 30.29 28.83 -25.69
CA LYS A 153 31.17 29.68 -26.49
C LYS A 153 32.53 29.91 -25.81
N LEU A 154 32.53 30.18 -24.51
CA LEU A 154 33.76 30.31 -23.71
C LEU A 154 34.56 29.02 -23.68
N GLU A 155 33.89 27.87 -23.53
CA GLU A 155 34.53 26.55 -23.57
C GLU A 155 35.18 26.28 -24.94
N MET A 156 34.48 26.56 -26.04
CA MET A 156 35.06 26.44 -27.39
C MET A 156 36.29 27.35 -27.58
N GLN A 157 36.23 28.60 -27.12
CA GLN A 157 37.38 29.52 -27.18
C GLN A 157 38.56 29.02 -26.34
N PHE A 158 38.27 28.41 -25.18
CA PHE A 158 39.31 27.83 -24.31
C PHE A 158 39.96 26.60 -24.94
N GLN A 159 39.16 25.71 -25.55
CA GLN A 159 39.67 24.54 -26.28
C GLN A 159 40.54 24.96 -27.48
N GLU A 160 40.12 25.98 -28.22
CA GLU A 160 40.90 26.56 -29.33
C GLU A 160 42.24 27.14 -28.85
N GLN A 161 42.26 27.83 -27.71
CA GLN A 161 43.51 28.33 -27.11
C GLN A 161 44.44 27.19 -26.66
N ILE A 162 43.91 26.13 -26.06
CA ILE A 162 44.68 24.93 -25.70
C ILE A 162 45.27 24.29 -26.94
N GLN A 163 44.47 24.13 -28.01
CA GLN A 163 44.91 23.53 -29.25
C GLN A 163 46.03 24.34 -29.90
N ASN A 164 45.86 25.66 -30.05
CA ASN A 164 46.87 26.56 -30.60
C ASN A 164 48.18 26.52 -29.77
N GLN A 165 48.08 26.42 -28.44
CA GLN A 165 49.26 26.30 -27.58
C GLN A 165 49.94 24.94 -27.73
N ASN A 166 49.18 23.85 -27.89
CA ASN A 166 49.71 22.52 -28.13
C ASN A 166 50.41 22.44 -29.49
N GLU A 167 49.84 23.02 -30.54
CA GLU A 167 50.46 23.10 -31.87
C GLU A 167 51.79 23.87 -31.83
N LYS A 168 51.83 24.99 -31.10
CA LYS A 168 53.06 25.76 -30.89
C LYS A 168 54.12 24.99 -30.09
N ASN A 169 53.70 24.24 -29.07
CA ASN A 169 54.60 23.38 -28.30
C ASN A 169 55.13 22.22 -29.16
N GLN A 170 54.30 21.64 -30.03
CA GLN A 170 54.69 20.59 -30.96
C GLN A 170 55.71 21.12 -31.99
N GLN A 171 55.49 22.30 -32.56
CA GLN A 171 56.47 22.95 -33.44
C GLN A 171 57.83 23.14 -32.76
N ASN A 172 57.84 23.64 -31.52
CA ASN A 172 59.08 23.78 -30.76
C ASN A 172 59.77 22.42 -30.52
N TYR A 173 58.98 21.37 -30.24
CA TYR A 173 59.51 20.02 -30.04
C TYR A 173 60.13 19.45 -31.33
N ASP A 174 59.50 19.69 -32.47
CA ASP A 174 59.99 19.27 -33.79
C ASP A 174 61.28 20.02 -34.17
N GLU A 175 61.39 21.32 -33.86
CA GLU A 175 62.62 22.11 -34.04
C GLU A 175 63.77 21.60 -33.16
N ILE A 176 63.49 21.28 -31.89
CA ILE A 176 64.47 20.68 -30.97
C ILE A 176 64.94 19.33 -31.49
N THR A 177 64.02 18.50 -31.98
CA THR A 177 64.33 17.18 -32.53
C THR A 177 65.20 17.29 -33.79
N GLN A 178 64.90 18.23 -34.70
CA GLN A 178 65.78 18.53 -35.84
C GLN A 178 67.16 19.02 -35.42
N PHE A 179 67.24 19.85 -34.37
CA PHE A 179 68.51 20.33 -33.84
C PHE A 179 69.34 19.18 -33.24
N GLN A 180 68.72 18.29 -32.48
CA GLN A 180 69.35 17.08 -31.93
C GLN A 180 69.86 16.15 -33.04
N GLN A 181 69.07 15.94 -34.11
CA GLN A 181 69.51 15.16 -35.27
C GLN A 181 70.72 15.79 -35.97
N LYS A 182 70.77 17.12 -36.10
CA LYS A 182 71.96 17.83 -36.63
C LYS A 182 73.19 17.65 -35.75
N LEU A 183 73.02 17.71 -34.43
CA LEU A 183 74.10 17.43 -33.46
C LEU A 183 74.59 15.98 -33.56
N GLN A 184 73.69 15.03 -33.76
CA GLN A 184 74.03 13.61 -33.90
C GLN A 184 74.81 13.33 -35.19
N VAL A 185 74.45 13.99 -36.30
CA VAL A 185 75.21 13.95 -37.56
C VAL A 185 76.61 14.57 -37.40
N LEU A 186 76.73 15.68 -36.66
CA LEU A 186 78.02 16.29 -36.33
C LEU A 186 78.88 15.39 -35.42
N GLY A 187 78.25 14.69 -34.47
CA GLY A 187 78.90 13.69 -33.62
C GLY A 187 79.44 12.51 -34.42
N ASN A 188 78.64 11.97 -35.34
CA ASN A 188 79.03 10.85 -36.21
C ASN A 188 80.13 11.24 -37.21
N ASN A 189 80.09 12.45 -37.75
CA ASN A 189 81.17 12.97 -38.62
C ASN A 189 82.48 13.22 -37.88
N ASN A 190 82.44 13.50 -36.57
CA ASN A 190 83.64 13.61 -35.74
C ASN A 190 84.15 12.26 -35.22
N SER A 191 83.28 11.28 -35.01
CA SER A 191 83.67 9.89 -34.66
C SER A 191 84.54 9.26 -35.76
N ASN A 192 84.18 9.48 -37.03
CA ASN A 192 84.98 9.02 -38.18
C ASN A 192 86.35 9.70 -38.31
N ARG A 193 86.56 10.84 -37.63
CA ARG A 193 87.84 11.56 -37.55
C ARG A 193 88.70 11.10 -36.38
N ILE A 194 88.10 10.51 -35.35
CA ILE A 194 88.75 9.98 -34.15
C ILE A 194 89.30 8.56 -34.40
N ASP A 195 88.63 7.76 -35.25
CA ASP A 195 89.13 6.43 -35.63
C ASP A 195 90.40 6.47 -36.50
N PHE A 196 90.70 7.61 -37.14
CA PHE A 196 91.98 7.83 -37.85
C PHE A 196 93.14 8.20 -36.89
N ILE A 197 92.84 8.66 -35.67
CA ILE A 197 93.83 9.04 -34.65
C ILE A 197 94.15 7.86 -33.70
N ILE A 198 93.29 6.83 -33.67
CA ILE A 198 93.44 5.68 -32.77
C ILE A 198 94.47 4.65 -33.26
N ASN A 199 94.95 4.74 -34.51
CA ASN A 199 95.95 3.81 -35.05
C ASN A 199 97.42 4.12 -34.70
N ASP A 200 97.71 5.14 -33.87
CA ASP A 200 99.09 5.58 -33.63
C ASP A 200 99.44 5.76 -32.14
N LYS A 201 98.95 4.87 -31.26
CA LYS A 201 99.24 4.97 -29.83
C LYS A 201 99.45 3.64 -29.10
N ASP A 202 100.33 2.82 -29.66
CA ASP A 202 100.99 1.70 -28.94
C ASP A 202 102.27 2.13 -28.19
N LEU A 203 102.47 3.43 -27.97
CA LEU A 203 103.65 3.91 -27.25
C LEU A 203 103.23 4.97 -26.21
N LEU A 204 102.84 4.49 -25.02
CA LEU A 204 103.22 4.99 -23.69
C LEU A 204 102.18 4.61 -22.65
N GLN A 205 102.35 3.39 -22.15
CA GLN A 205 101.97 2.98 -20.80
C GLN A 205 102.91 3.67 -19.81
N GLY A 206 102.39 4.39 -18.81
CA GLY A 206 103.22 4.91 -17.72
C GLY A 206 102.57 5.93 -16.78
N ASN A 207 101.66 5.45 -15.93
CA ASN A 207 101.21 6.06 -14.66
C ASN A 207 100.48 7.41 -14.69
N LEU A 208 99.14 7.38 -14.62
CA LEU A 208 98.38 8.20 -13.67
C LEU A 208 96.95 7.64 -13.51
N ASN A 209 96.79 6.71 -12.57
CA ASN A 209 95.49 6.51 -11.94
C ASN A 209 95.24 7.68 -10.99
N GLU A 210 93.97 8.08 -10.88
CA GLU A 210 93.42 9.23 -10.13
C GLU A 210 93.60 10.61 -10.78
N LEU A 211 92.65 10.98 -11.65
CA LEU A 211 91.63 12.01 -11.35
C LEU A 211 90.84 12.39 -12.61
N GLN A 212 89.52 12.57 -12.43
CA GLN A 212 88.61 13.35 -13.29
C GLN A 212 88.29 12.80 -14.70
N LYS A 213 87.56 11.68 -14.78
CA LYS A 213 86.67 11.44 -15.94
C LYS A 213 85.22 11.09 -15.63
N GLU A 214 84.90 10.69 -14.40
CA GLU A 214 83.50 10.49 -13.99
C GLU A 214 82.84 11.78 -13.44
N GLY A 215 83.62 12.79 -13.06
CA GLY A 215 83.07 14.05 -12.53
C GLY A 215 82.41 14.95 -13.58
N LYS A 216 82.93 15.01 -14.82
CA LYS A 216 82.43 15.95 -15.83
C LYS A 216 81.22 15.43 -16.62
N LEU A 217 81.07 14.11 -16.76
CA LEU A 217 79.89 13.53 -17.40
C LEU A 217 78.67 13.60 -16.48
N LEU A 218 78.83 13.26 -15.21
CA LEU A 218 77.80 13.44 -14.18
C LEU A 218 77.45 14.92 -13.93
N GLU A 219 78.41 15.84 -14.08
CA GLU A 219 78.12 17.28 -13.95
C GLU A 219 77.36 17.82 -15.18
N MET A 220 77.62 17.31 -16.40
CA MET A 220 76.83 17.66 -17.58
C MET A 220 75.43 17.05 -17.54
N GLU A 221 75.28 15.79 -17.13
CA GLU A 221 73.97 15.15 -16.96
C GLU A 221 73.16 15.84 -15.85
N ARG A 222 73.79 16.24 -14.75
CA ARG A 222 73.13 17.04 -13.71
C ARG A 222 72.72 18.42 -14.20
N LYS A 223 73.56 19.11 -15.00
CA LYS A 223 73.20 20.41 -15.56
C LYS A 223 72.08 20.29 -16.60
N GLN A 224 72.07 19.24 -17.40
CA GLN A 224 71.00 19.00 -18.37
C GLN A 224 69.68 18.65 -17.67
N HIS A 225 69.73 17.80 -16.64
CA HIS A 225 68.55 17.48 -15.82
C HIS A 225 68.05 18.71 -15.03
N GLN A 226 68.94 19.60 -14.57
CA GLN A 226 68.57 20.87 -13.94
C GLN A 226 67.96 21.87 -14.93
N ILE A 227 68.41 21.88 -16.20
CA ILE A 227 67.82 22.72 -17.25
C ILE A 227 66.44 22.18 -17.63
N GLU A 228 66.27 20.87 -17.82
CA GLU A 228 64.98 20.23 -18.09
C GLU A 228 64.00 20.45 -16.94
N GLU A 229 64.46 20.34 -15.69
CA GLU A 229 63.65 20.61 -14.50
C GLU A 229 63.29 22.09 -14.38
N GLN A 230 64.21 23.02 -14.69
CA GLN A 230 63.90 24.46 -14.74
C GLN A 230 62.94 24.82 -15.87
N GLU A 231 63.05 24.21 -17.05
CA GLU A 231 62.13 24.44 -18.17
C GLU A 231 60.73 23.88 -17.90
N LEU A 232 60.63 22.68 -17.31
CA LEU A 232 59.37 22.10 -16.82
C LEU A 232 58.73 22.98 -15.73
N ASN A 233 59.54 23.56 -14.85
CA ASN A 233 59.06 24.44 -13.78
C ASN A 233 58.64 25.82 -14.32
N ILE A 234 59.31 26.36 -15.34
CA ILE A 234 58.92 27.61 -16.02
C ILE A 234 57.66 27.40 -16.88
N GLN A 235 57.55 26.30 -17.62
CA GLN A 235 56.32 25.95 -18.36
C GLN A 235 55.17 25.65 -17.41
N GLY A 236 55.42 24.95 -16.30
CA GLY A 236 54.45 24.70 -15.24
C GLY A 236 53.95 26.00 -14.61
N LYS A 237 54.86 26.94 -14.29
CA LYS A 237 54.50 28.26 -13.76
C LYS A 237 53.72 29.10 -14.77
N LYS A 238 54.12 29.15 -16.04
CA LYS A 238 53.36 29.89 -17.08
C LYS A 238 51.99 29.27 -17.34
N LYS A 239 51.87 27.93 -17.33
CA LYS A 239 50.59 27.23 -17.48
C LYS A 239 49.67 27.48 -16.28
N LEU A 240 50.23 27.54 -15.07
CA LEU A 240 49.50 27.87 -13.85
C LEU A 240 49.09 29.34 -13.82
N GLU A 241 49.95 30.26 -14.27
CA GLU A 241 49.67 31.70 -14.32
C GLU A 241 48.58 32.03 -15.36
N ILE A 242 48.64 31.43 -16.55
CA ILE A 242 47.58 31.54 -17.56
C ILE A 242 46.28 30.91 -17.03
N LYS A 243 46.34 29.72 -16.43
CA LYS A 243 45.16 29.10 -15.82
C LYS A 243 44.54 29.97 -14.72
N ASN A 244 45.35 30.61 -13.88
CA ASN A 244 44.86 31.46 -12.80
C ASN A 244 44.26 32.78 -13.34
N ILE A 245 44.86 33.39 -14.36
CA ILE A 245 44.31 34.61 -14.99
C ILE A 245 42.98 34.28 -15.69
N THR A 246 42.91 33.16 -16.43
CA THR A 246 41.69 32.73 -17.12
C THR A 246 40.61 32.28 -16.13
N SER A 247 40.97 31.55 -15.06
CA SER A 247 40.01 31.18 -13.99
C SER A 247 39.43 32.40 -13.33
N LYS A 248 40.26 33.40 -13.01
CA LYS A 248 39.81 34.64 -12.38
C LYS A 248 38.87 35.46 -13.28
N LEU A 249 39.17 35.54 -14.58
CA LEU A 249 38.28 36.21 -15.55
C LEU A 249 36.93 35.48 -15.71
N ILE A 250 36.94 34.14 -15.70
CA ILE A 250 35.73 33.32 -15.75
C ILE A 250 34.94 33.45 -14.44
N GLU A 251 35.61 33.46 -13.30
CA GLU A 251 34.99 33.66 -11.97
C GLU A 251 34.36 35.05 -11.85
N GLU A 252 35.01 36.11 -12.34
CA GLU A 252 34.46 37.47 -12.32
C GLU A 252 33.22 37.61 -13.23
N GLU A 253 33.22 37.02 -14.44
CA GLU A 253 32.02 37.00 -15.31
C GLU A 253 30.90 36.11 -14.75
N LEU A 254 31.24 34.95 -14.17
CA LEU A 254 30.27 34.06 -13.52
C LEU A 254 29.65 34.73 -12.29
N GLN A 255 30.43 35.45 -11.51
CA GLN A 255 29.94 36.17 -10.34
C GLN A 255 28.96 37.29 -10.77
N GLN A 256 29.26 38.03 -11.83
CA GLN A 256 28.33 39.04 -12.36
C GLN A 256 27.01 38.44 -12.87
N LEU A 257 27.06 37.28 -13.52
CA LEU A 257 25.86 36.55 -13.95
C LEU A 257 25.08 35.99 -12.76
N TYR A 258 25.78 35.48 -11.75
CA TYR A 258 25.20 34.97 -10.52
C TYR A 258 24.51 36.08 -9.73
N ASP A 259 25.16 37.24 -9.56
CA ASP A 259 24.58 38.39 -8.87
C ASP A 259 23.32 38.90 -9.58
N LYS A 260 23.31 38.91 -10.92
CA LYS A 260 22.14 39.27 -11.71
C LYS A 260 21.00 38.27 -11.56
N LEU A 261 21.30 36.97 -11.55
CA LEU A 261 20.32 35.92 -11.30
C LEU A 261 19.77 35.98 -9.87
N HIS A 262 20.66 36.22 -8.89
CA HIS A 262 20.29 36.33 -7.48
C HIS A 262 19.36 37.52 -7.23
N LEU A 263 19.64 38.68 -7.84
CA LEU A 263 18.76 39.85 -7.76
C LEU A 263 17.37 39.56 -8.34
N GLN A 264 17.29 38.87 -9.48
CA GLN A 264 16.01 38.47 -10.08
C GLN A 264 15.25 37.45 -9.23
N LEU A 265 15.95 36.52 -8.59
CA LEU A 265 15.35 35.55 -7.66
C LEU A 265 14.83 36.23 -6.39
N GLN A 266 15.52 37.24 -5.86
CA GLN A 266 15.03 38.05 -4.74
C GLN A 266 13.77 38.82 -5.11
N GLU A 267 13.71 39.43 -6.30
CA GLU A 267 12.49 40.11 -6.79
C GLU A 267 11.31 39.15 -6.95
N ILE A 268 11.56 37.92 -7.40
CA ILE A 268 10.54 36.87 -7.50
C ILE A 268 10.09 36.44 -6.10
N SER A 269 11.03 36.24 -5.17
CA SER A 269 10.72 35.85 -3.79
C SER A 269 9.83 36.89 -3.09
N GLN A 270 10.17 38.18 -3.18
CA GLN A 270 9.37 39.27 -2.60
C GLN A 270 7.97 39.38 -3.24
N GLN A 271 7.83 39.04 -4.52
CA GLN A 271 6.52 38.99 -5.16
C GLN A 271 5.70 37.77 -4.76
N ASN A 272 6.34 36.60 -4.61
CA ASN A 272 5.68 35.39 -4.13
C ASN A 272 5.20 35.55 -2.69
N GLU A 273 5.94 36.26 -1.85
CA GLU A 273 5.52 36.63 -0.50
C GLU A 273 4.25 37.49 -0.54
N LYS A 274 4.21 38.54 -1.37
CA LYS A 274 2.99 39.36 -1.58
C LYS A 274 1.80 38.58 -2.14
N ILE A 275 2.05 37.59 -3.00
CA ILE A 275 1.00 36.69 -3.50
C ILE A 275 0.49 35.78 -2.38
N THR A 276 1.41 35.26 -1.56
CA THR A 276 1.07 34.41 -0.41
C THR A 276 0.25 35.17 0.62
N GLU A 277 0.62 36.41 0.94
CA GLU A 277 -0.17 37.30 1.81
C GLU A 277 -1.58 37.54 1.24
N LYS A 278 -1.71 37.77 -0.07
CA LYS A 278 -3.02 37.92 -0.72
C LYS A 278 -3.84 36.63 -0.69
N ILE A 279 -3.22 35.47 -0.90
CA ILE A 279 -3.90 34.16 -0.80
C ILE A 279 -4.37 33.91 0.63
N GLN A 280 -3.53 34.17 1.62
CA GLN A 280 -3.89 34.04 3.04
C GLN A 280 -5.03 34.98 3.43
N GLN A 281 -5.04 36.21 2.91
CA GLN A 281 -6.14 37.14 3.11
C GLN A 281 -7.45 36.60 2.49
N VAL A 282 -7.40 36.07 1.27
CA VAL A 282 -8.55 35.47 0.59
C VAL A 282 -9.05 34.22 1.33
N GLU A 283 -8.16 33.38 1.85
CA GLU A 283 -8.53 32.23 2.67
C GLU A 283 -9.19 32.65 3.99
N LEU A 284 -8.71 33.74 4.61
CA LEU A 284 -9.31 34.29 5.82
C LEU A 284 -10.73 34.82 5.54
N GLU A 285 -10.91 35.56 4.45
CA GLU A 285 -12.22 36.05 3.99
C GLU A 285 -13.16 34.88 3.61
N GLY A 286 -12.62 33.82 3.01
CA GLY A 286 -13.35 32.58 2.72
C GLY A 286 -13.82 31.85 3.98
N LYS A 287 -12.95 31.68 4.99
CA LYS A 287 -13.30 31.07 6.27
C LYS A 287 -14.32 31.90 7.07
N GLN A 288 -14.22 33.22 7.00
CA GLN A 288 -15.21 34.11 7.62
C GLN A 288 -16.58 33.94 6.96
N MET A 289 -16.64 33.89 5.62
CA MET A 289 -17.88 33.60 4.89
C MET A 289 -18.42 32.19 5.17
N GLU A 290 -17.56 31.18 5.30
CA GLU A 290 -17.96 29.82 5.66
C GLU A 290 -18.60 29.78 7.06
N THR A 291 -18.01 30.49 8.02
CA THR A 291 -18.55 30.62 9.38
C THR A 291 -19.90 31.35 9.39
N GLU A 292 -20.02 32.46 8.65
CA GLU A 292 -21.29 33.19 8.52
C GLU A 292 -22.38 32.33 7.84
N ASN A 293 -22.02 31.52 6.85
CA ASN A 293 -22.93 30.59 6.19
C ASN A 293 -23.31 29.41 7.08
N GLU A 294 -22.42 28.91 7.92
CA GLU A 294 -22.71 27.84 8.87
C GLU A 294 -23.72 28.31 9.93
N VAL A 295 -23.55 29.53 10.45
CA VAL A 295 -24.53 30.16 11.37
C VAL A 295 -25.89 30.29 10.69
N ARG A 296 -25.93 30.75 9.45
CA ARG A 296 -27.19 30.92 8.68
C ARG A 296 -27.83 29.57 8.32
N PHE A 297 -27.03 28.54 8.06
CA PHE A 297 -27.52 27.18 7.83
C PHE A 297 -28.10 26.57 9.10
N GLN A 298 -27.51 26.85 10.27
CA GLN A 298 -28.06 26.45 11.56
C GLN A 298 -29.40 27.14 11.83
N GLU A 299 -29.57 28.42 11.47
CA GLU A 299 -30.86 29.12 11.55
C GLU A 299 -31.93 28.49 10.63
N ILE A 300 -31.58 28.18 9.38
CA ILE A 300 -32.47 27.50 8.43
C ILE A 300 -32.85 26.10 8.95
N HIS A 301 -31.88 25.36 9.49
CA HIS A 301 -32.11 24.04 10.07
C HIS A 301 -33.05 24.13 11.28
N GLN A 302 -32.87 25.12 12.14
CA GLN A 302 -33.73 25.35 13.30
C GLN A 302 -35.16 25.70 12.87
N ASN A 303 -35.33 26.52 11.83
CA ASN A 303 -36.63 26.83 11.24
C ASN A 303 -37.30 25.57 10.67
N PHE A 304 -36.53 24.67 10.05
CA PHE A 304 -37.04 23.40 9.55
C PHE A 304 -37.48 22.45 10.68
N LEU A 305 -36.74 22.41 11.80
CA LEU A 305 -37.13 21.65 12.99
C LEU A 305 -38.42 22.19 13.62
N ASN A 306 -38.58 23.51 13.67
CA ASN A 306 -39.81 24.16 14.14
C ASN A 306 -40.99 23.81 13.22
N MET A 307 -40.79 23.84 11.91
CA MET A 307 -41.82 23.47 10.92
C MET A 307 -42.21 21.98 11.01
N ASN A 308 -41.23 21.08 11.22
CA ASN A 308 -41.49 19.65 11.45
C ASN A 308 -42.30 19.42 12.74
N THR A 309 -42.06 20.23 13.78
CA THR A 309 -42.84 20.19 15.03
C THR A 309 -44.29 20.59 14.79
N VAL A 310 -44.53 21.70 14.07
CA VAL A 310 -45.89 22.15 13.68
C VAL A 310 -46.59 21.10 12.80
N PHE A 311 -45.87 20.46 11.89
CA PHE A 311 -46.40 19.39 11.05
C PHE A 311 -46.80 18.15 11.86
N LYS A 312 -45.96 17.76 12.82
CA LYS A 312 -46.24 16.64 13.73
C LYS A 312 -47.47 16.91 14.60
N GLU A 313 -47.59 18.11 15.15
CA GLU A 313 -48.76 18.52 15.95
C GLU A 313 -50.04 18.55 15.11
N SER A 314 -49.98 19.09 13.90
CA SER A 314 -51.13 19.11 12.97
C SER A 314 -51.54 17.71 12.54
N SER A 315 -50.58 16.83 12.27
CA SER A 315 -50.82 15.42 11.93
C SER A 315 -51.46 14.65 13.08
N MET A 316 -50.99 14.86 14.31
CA MET A 316 -51.57 14.26 15.52
C MET A 316 -53.02 14.72 15.72
N LYS A 317 -53.31 16.01 15.48
CA LYS A 317 -54.67 16.56 15.59
C LYS A 317 -55.64 15.94 14.58
N ILE A 318 -55.19 15.72 13.34
CA ILE A 318 -55.95 15.03 12.29
C ILE A 318 -56.21 13.57 12.67
N ILE A 319 -55.20 12.87 13.20
CA ILE A 319 -55.35 11.49 13.68
C ILE A 319 -56.37 11.40 14.82
N ASP A 320 -56.35 12.35 15.76
CA ASP A 320 -57.29 12.44 16.87
C ASP A 320 -58.74 12.70 16.42
N GLU A 321 -58.94 13.55 15.42
CA GLU A 321 -60.25 13.77 14.81
C GLU A 321 -60.75 12.55 14.04
N TYR A 322 -59.85 11.85 13.36
CA TYR A 322 -60.16 10.59 12.66
C TYR A 322 -60.54 9.47 13.65
N GLN A 323 -59.83 9.35 14.76
CA GLN A 323 -60.16 8.41 15.83
C GLN A 323 -61.50 8.75 16.50
N ARG A 324 -61.82 10.03 16.68
CA ARG A 324 -63.14 10.48 17.16
C ARG A 324 -64.24 10.12 16.17
N ALA A 325 -64.05 10.34 14.88
CA ALA A 325 -65.02 9.95 13.86
C ALA A 325 -65.26 8.43 13.83
N ILE A 326 -64.21 7.61 13.94
CA ILE A 326 -64.34 6.14 14.04
C ILE A 326 -65.08 5.74 15.32
N LYS A 327 -64.84 6.43 16.43
CA LYS A 327 -65.52 6.15 17.70
C LYS A 327 -67.02 6.43 17.63
N VAL A 328 -67.43 7.54 17.00
CA VAL A 328 -68.85 7.87 16.76
C VAL A 328 -69.52 6.81 15.88
N VAL A 329 -68.87 6.37 14.81
CA VAL A 329 -69.40 5.31 13.92
C VAL A 329 -69.53 3.96 14.65
N ASN A 330 -68.61 3.63 15.56
CA ASN A 330 -68.67 2.39 16.34
C ASN A 330 -69.69 2.45 17.49
N GLU A 331 -69.90 3.63 18.11
CA GLU A 331 -70.93 3.82 19.14
C GLU A 331 -72.34 3.71 18.55
N ASP A 332 -72.57 4.26 17.35
CA ASP A 332 -73.83 4.09 16.59
C ASP A 332 -74.09 2.63 16.17
N TYR A 333 -73.04 1.85 15.88
CA TYR A 333 -73.17 0.43 15.55
C TYR A 333 -73.49 -0.46 16.77
N SER A 334 -73.17 -0.01 17.99
CA SER A 334 -73.41 -0.78 19.21
C SER A 334 -74.80 -0.55 19.85
N SER A 335 -75.51 0.51 19.48
CA SER A 335 -76.84 0.82 20.01
C SER A 335 -77.98 0.29 19.13
N SER A 336 -78.06 -1.04 19.02
CA SER A 336 -79.21 -1.70 18.40
C SER A 336 -80.48 -1.56 19.26
N THR A 337 -81.28 -0.51 19.01
CA THR A 337 -82.72 -0.50 19.37
C THR A 337 -83.57 -0.49 18.09
N ILE A 338 -83.36 -1.49 17.23
CA ILE A 338 -84.26 -1.80 16.12
C ILE A 338 -85.41 -2.66 16.68
N LYS A 339 -86.28 -2.03 17.48
CA LYS A 339 -87.61 -2.55 17.86
C LYS A 339 -88.44 -1.43 18.49
N LYS A 340 -88.91 -0.49 17.66
CA LYS A 340 -90.10 0.38 17.85
C LYS A 340 -89.99 1.59 16.91
N GLN A 341 -90.46 1.45 15.67
CA GLN A 341 -91.01 2.57 14.86
C GLN A 341 -91.50 2.05 13.49
N TYR A 342 -92.33 1.02 13.51
CA TYR A 342 -93.17 0.63 12.38
C TYR A 342 -94.61 0.59 12.89
N GLN A 343 -95.20 1.77 13.11
CA GLN A 343 -96.65 2.04 13.20
C GLN A 343 -96.90 3.48 13.66
N GLN A 344 -97.04 4.40 12.70
CA GLN A 344 -97.95 5.55 12.67
C GLN A 344 -97.62 6.34 11.39
N GLN A 345 -98.29 6.02 10.29
CA GLN A 345 -99.49 6.73 9.80
C GLN A 345 -99.22 8.18 9.39
N ASN A 346 -99.19 8.36 8.06
CA ASN A 346 -100.01 9.29 7.28
C ASN A 346 -100.69 10.43 8.04
N ASN A 347 -100.44 11.67 7.63
CA ASN A 347 -101.41 12.50 6.87
C ASN A 347 -100.89 13.95 6.69
N ASP A 348 -101.19 14.52 5.51
CA ASP A 348 -101.50 15.94 5.19
C ASP A 348 -100.40 17.01 5.46
N ASP A 349 -100.22 18.12 4.74
CA ASP A 349 -100.72 18.70 3.50
C ASP A 349 -99.80 19.92 3.17
N ILE A 350 -99.68 20.25 1.87
CA ILE A 350 -99.66 21.58 1.21
C ILE A 350 -98.88 22.76 1.84
N GLU A 351 -97.91 23.33 1.11
CA GLU A 351 -98.00 24.71 0.55
C GLU A 351 -96.90 25.02 -0.49
N ASP A 352 -97.31 25.77 -1.51
CA ASP A 352 -96.61 26.21 -2.73
C ASP A 352 -95.51 27.28 -2.48
N LEU A 353 -94.53 27.39 -3.40
CA LEU A 353 -94.30 28.61 -4.22
C LEU A 353 -93.16 28.48 -5.26
N GLU A 354 -93.54 28.79 -6.52
CA GLU A 354 -92.84 29.58 -7.56
C GLU A 354 -91.52 29.13 -8.26
N VAL A 355 -91.69 28.41 -9.38
CA VAL A 355 -91.58 28.90 -10.79
C VAL A 355 -90.50 29.97 -11.13
N SER A 356 -89.44 29.56 -11.86
CA SER A 356 -89.23 29.86 -13.30
C SER A 356 -87.77 30.10 -13.73
N LYS A 357 -87.53 29.75 -15.01
CA LYS A 357 -86.47 30.20 -15.94
C LYS A 357 -85.10 29.52 -15.83
N SER A 358 -84.89 28.50 -16.69
CA SER A 358 -84.10 28.69 -17.92
C SER A 358 -83.91 27.37 -18.69
N GLN A 359 -84.93 26.96 -19.45
CA GLN A 359 -84.78 26.02 -20.55
C GLN A 359 -84.53 26.82 -21.84
N GLN A 360 -83.29 27.24 -22.09
CA GLN A 360 -82.89 27.73 -23.43
C GLN A 360 -81.37 27.74 -23.67
N SER A 361 -80.67 26.65 -23.38
CA SER A 361 -79.25 26.52 -23.79
C SER A 361 -78.78 25.10 -24.13
N LEU A 362 -79.67 24.09 -24.16
CA LEU A 362 -79.27 22.68 -24.27
C LEU A 362 -79.13 22.11 -25.70
N GLU A 363 -79.20 22.94 -26.75
CA GLU A 363 -79.05 22.46 -28.14
C GLU A 363 -77.76 22.93 -28.85
N LEU A 364 -76.86 23.68 -28.18
CA LEU A 364 -75.55 24.02 -28.74
C LEU A 364 -74.36 23.29 -28.09
N SER A 365 -74.59 22.49 -27.04
CA SER A 365 -73.53 21.75 -26.31
C SER A 365 -73.28 20.33 -26.82
N TYR A 366 -74.10 19.79 -27.73
CA TYR A 366 -73.96 18.39 -28.16
C TYR A 366 -72.86 18.20 -29.22
N ASN A 367 -72.50 19.24 -29.97
CA ASN A 367 -71.46 19.16 -31.01
C ASN A 367 -70.04 19.52 -30.53
N ALA A 368 -69.87 20.08 -29.32
CA ALA A 368 -68.56 20.34 -28.73
C ALA A 368 -67.99 19.13 -27.95
N GLN A 369 -68.86 18.29 -27.36
CA GLN A 369 -68.44 17.11 -26.60
C GLN A 369 -67.90 15.96 -27.47
N GLU A 370 -68.24 15.91 -28.77
CA GLU A 370 -67.72 14.87 -29.66
C GLU A 370 -66.27 15.15 -30.11
N ALA A 371 -65.87 16.42 -30.20
CA ALA A 371 -64.50 16.81 -30.51
C ALA A 371 -63.53 16.55 -29.35
N ASP A 372 -63.96 16.80 -28.10
CA ASP A 372 -63.13 16.56 -26.91
C ASP A 372 -63.05 15.08 -26.52
N ARG A 373 -64.08 14.27 -26.76
CA ARG A 373 -63.99 12.81 -26.64
C ARG A 373 -62.99 12.22 -27.64
N LYS A 374 -62.96 12.72 -28.88
CA LYS A 374 -61.99 12.28 -29.89
C LYS A 374 -60.56 12.69 -29.51
N LYS A 375 -60.35 13.87 -28.90
CA LYS A 375 -59.04 14.28 -28.35
C LYS A 375 -58.58 13.44 -27.17
N LEU A 376 -59.46 13.08 -26.24
CA LEU A 376 -59.10 12.27 -25.07
C LEU A 376 -58.80 10.81 -25.44
N VAL A 377 -59.55 10.25 -26.39
CA VAL A 377 -59.27 8.92 -26.97
C VAL A 377 -57.98 8.95 -27.79
N LEU A 378 -57.72 10.03 -28.53
CA LEU A 378 -56.45 10.21 -29.24
C LEU A 378 -55.28 10.34 -28.25
N LEU A 379 -55.43 11.10 -27.16
CA LEU A 379 -54.40 11.25 -26.13
C LEU A 379 -54.14 9.94 -25.39
N TYR A 380 -55.18 9.17 -25.05
CA TYR A 380 -55.04 7.83 -24.46
C TYR A 380 -54.41 6.84 -25.45
N CYS A 381 -54.78 6.88 -26.74
CA CYS A 381 -54.15 6.06 -27.77
C CYS A 381 -52.69 6.46 -28.02
N VAL A 382 -52.36 7.75 -27.99
CA VAL A 382 -51.00 8.27 -28.11
C VAL A 382 -50.19 7.92 -26.87
N MET A 383 -50.72 8.08 -25.66
CA MET A 383 -50.07 7.61 -24.43
C MET A 383 -49.93 6.09 -24.41
N LYS A 384 -50.90 5.33 -24.89
CA LYS A 384 -50.80 3.86 -24.97
C LYS A 384 -49.79 3.41 -26.02
N MET A 385 -49.73 4.08 -27.18
CA MET A 385 -48.68 3.86 -28.18
C MET A 385 -47.30 4.28 -27.65
N MET A 386 -47.19 5.41 -26.98
CA MET A 386 -45.91 5.89 -26.43
C MET A 386 -45.48 5.11 -25.18
N CYS A 387 -46.40 4.62 -24.36
CA CYS A 387 -46.07 3.87 -23.13
C CYS A 387 -45.98 2.36 -23.36
N ILE A 388 -46.85 1.72 -24.15
CA ILE A 388 -46.80 0.27 -24.37
C ILE A 388 -45.91 -0.07 -25.56
N ASP A 389 -46.14 0.55 -26.72
CA ASP A 389 -45.32 0.28 -27.90
C ASP A 389 -43.97 0.99 -27.80
N GLY A 390 -43.92 2.18 -27.21
CA GLY A 390 -42.66 2.84 -26.86
C GLY A 390 -41.86 2.04 -25.83
N PHE A 391 -42.48 1.39 -24.84
CA PHE A 391 -41.75 0.48 -23.93
C PHE A 391 -41.24 -0.77 -24.64
N LYS A 392 -42.01 -1.36 -25.57
CA LYS A 392 -41.53 -2.49 -26.40
C LYS A 392 -40.37 -2.08 -27.31
N ILE A 393 -40.46 -0.91 -27.93
CA ILE A 393 -39.39 -0.34 -28.78
C ILE A 393 -38.15 -0.06 -27.92
N PHE A 394 -38.33 0.59 -26.77
CA PHE A 394 -37.26 0.87 -25.82
C PHE A 394 -36.57 -0.42 -25.38
N LYS A 395 -37.34 -1.41 -24.92
CA LYS A 395 -36.84 -2.71 -24.47
C LYS A 395 -36.07 -3.45 -25.58
N LYS A 396 -36.57 -3.42 -26.82
CA LYS A 396 -36.00 -4.19 -27.93
C LYS A 396 -34.79 -3.51 -28.59
N TYR A 397 -34.78 -2.17 -28.64
CA TYR A 397 -33.81 -1.41 -29.46
C TYR A 397 -32.97 -0.38 -28.70
N LEU A 398 -33.45 0.20 -27.60
CA LEU A 398 -32.73 1.27 -26.89
C LEU A 398 -32.05 0.79 -25.60
N LEU A 399 -32.61 -0.21 -24.92
CA LEU A 399 -32.08 -0.72 -23.66
C LEU A 399 -30.67 -1.32 -23.80
N GLY A 400 -30.41 -2.04 -24.90
CA GLY A 400 -29.09 -2.61 -25.19
C GLY A 400 -28.00 -1.53 -25.32
N PRO A 401 -28.14 -0.57 -26.26
CA PRO A 401 -27.23 0.56 -26.40
C PRO A 401 -27.06 1.37 -25.11
N PHE A 402 -28.15 1.61 -24.37
CA PHE A 402 -28.10 2.33 -23.11
C PHE A 402 -27.20 1.61 -22.08
N LEU A 403 -27.39 0.31 -21.87
CA LEU A 403 -26.56 -0.48 -20.96
C LEU A 403 -25.08 -0.49 -21.38
N MET A 404 -24.82 -0.59 -22.69
CA MET A 404 -23.45 -0.55 -23.21
C MET A 404 -22.79 0.80 -22.99
N LEU A 405 -23.46 1.90 -23.37
CA LEU A 405 -22.94 3.27 -23.22
C LEU A 405 -22.73 3.63 -21.75
N PHE A 406 -23.66 3.24 -20.88
CA PHE A 406 -23.55 3.53 -19.46
C PHE A 406 -22.45 2.70 -18.78
N SER A 407 -22.33 1.41 -19.13
CA SER A 407 -21.22 0.56 -18.66
C SER A 407 -19.87 1.13 -19.11
N TYR A 408 -19.77 1.53 -20.38
CA TYR A 408 -18.57 2.16 -20.93
C TYR A 408 -18.26 3.49 -20.24
N TYR A 409 -19.26 4.33 -19.98
CA TYR A 409 -19.09 5.59 -19.25
C TYR A 409 -18.54 5.36 -17.84
N ILE A 410 -19.11 4.43 -17.07
CA ILE A 410 -18.61 4.11 -15.73
C ILE A 410 -17.18 3.57 -15.83
N PHE A 411 -16.92 2.63 -16.74
CA PHE A 411 -15.59 2.07 -16.93
C PHE A 411 -14.54 3.13 -17.26
N GLN A 412 -14.75 3.94 -18.30
CA GLN A 412 -13.75 4.91 -18.76
C GLN A 412 -13.60 6.10 -17.81
N TYR A 413 -14.71 6.68 -17.33
CA TYR A 413 -14.67 7.97 -16.64
C TYR A 413 -14.74 7.89 -15.11
N LYS A 414 -15.20 6.76 -14.55
CA LYS A 414 -15.29 6.56 -13.10
C LYS A 414 -14.24 5.58 -12.58
N ILE A 415 -13.98 4.50 -13.32
CA ILE A 415 -13.06 3.44 -12.90
C ILE A 415 -11.64 3.67 -13.41
N VAL A 416 -11.44 3.88 -14.71
CA VAL A 416 -10.11 3.99 -15.36
C VAL A 416 -9.53 5.41 -15.24
N LYS A 417 -9.81 6.13 -14.14
CA LYS A 417 -9.05 7.36 -13.85
C LYS A 417 -7.61 6.96 -13.59
N GLY A 418 -6.73 7.20 -14.56
CA GLY A 418 -5.30 7.04 -14.41
C GLY A 418 -4.75 7.98 -13.32
N CYS A 419 -3.45 7.86 -13.05
CA CYS A 419 -2.77 8.66 -12.04
C CYS A 419 -2.77 10.17 -12.30
N GLY A 420 -3.21 10.62 -13.49
CA GLY A 420 -3.20 12.03 -13.87
C GLY A 420 -1.78 12.61 -13.79
N GLU A 421 -1.67 13.81 -13.24
CA GLU A 421 -0.39 14.52 -13.00
C GLU A 421 0.30 14.11 -11.68
N ILE A 422 -0.12 13.01 -11.03
CA ILE A 422 0.59 12.55 -9.82
C ILE A 422 1.90 11.89 -10.25
N ASP A 423 3.01 12.62 -10.12
CA ASP A 423 4.36 12.19 -10.49
C ASP A 423 4.85 10.92 -9.77
N ARG A 424 4.20 10.52 -8.67
CA ARG A 424 4.58 9.35 -7.87
C ARG A 424 3.52 8.26 -7.92
N ILE A 425 3.87 7.16 -8.59
CA ILE A 425 3.02 6.01 -8.82
C ILE A 425 2.51 5.37 -7.52
N GLU A 426 3.29 5.40 -6.45
CA GLU A 426 2.92 4.85 -5.14
C GLU A 426 1.82 5.69 -4.50
N VAL A 427 1.94 7.02 -4.61
CA VAL A 427 0.94 7.96 -4.10
C VAL A 427 -0.35 7.81 -4.89
N CYS A 428 -0.25 7.61 -6.21
CA CYS A 428 -1.39 7.31 -7.05
C CYS A 428 -2.09 6.02 -6.60
N ILE A 429 -1.37 4.91 -6.44
CA ILE A 429 -1.97 3.64 -6.03
C ILE A 429 -2.61 3.77 -4.65
N GLU A 430 -1.91 4.36 -3.68
CA GLU A 430 -2.44 4.52 -2.33
C GLU A 430 -3.70 5.40 -2.30
N LYS A 431 -3.69 6.56 -2.98
CA LYS A 431 -4.80 7.52 -2.95
C LYS A 431 -5.95 7.19 -3.89
N ILE A 432 -5.66 6.79 -5.13
CA ILE A 432 -6.70 6.57 -6.14
C ILE A 432 -7.28 5.18 -5.99
N ILE A 433 -6.46 4.16 -5.79
CA ILE A 433 -6.91 2.76 -5.83
C ILE A 433 -7.21 2.25 -4.44
N VAL A 434 -6.26 2.30 -3.52
CA VAL A 434 -6.44 1.66 -2.20
C VAL A 434 -7.51 2.40 -1.38
N GLN A 435 -7.45 3.73 -1.30
CA GLN A 435 -8.47 4.50 -0.56
C GLN A 435 -9.87 4.40 -1.19
N ASN A 436 -9.96 4.28 -2.52
CA ASN A 436 -11.24 4.13 -3.21
C ASN A 436 -11.56 2.69 -3.62
N ILE A 437 -10.87 1.67 -3.10
CA ILE A 437 -10.98 0.30 -3.62
C ILE A 437 -12.41 -0.22 -3.50
N VAL A 438 -13.10 0.14 -2.43
CA VAL A 438 -14.52 -0.18 -2.24
C VAL A 438 -15.37 0.47 -3.33
N THR A 439 -15.16 1.76 -3.60
CA THR A 439 -15.85 2.50 -4.66
C THR A 439 -15.58 1.88 -6.02
N VAL A 440 -14.33 1.55 -6.32
CA VAL A 440 -13.91 0.88 -7.57
C VAL A 440 -14.57 -0.49 -7.68
N LEU A 441 -14.54 -1.32 -6.63
CA LEU A 441 -15.19 -2.64 -6.61
C LEU A 441 -16.70 -2.55 -6.79
N VAL A 442 -17.36 -1.57 -6.16
CA VAL A 442 -18.80 -1.31 -6.36
C VAL A 442 -19.07 -0.91 -7.82
N GLN A 443 -18.26 -0.02 -8.40
CA GLN A 443 -18.42 0.39 -9.79
C GLN A 443 -18.16 -0.79 -10.76
N VAL A 444 -17.12 -1.59 -10.50
CA VAL A 444 -16.84 -2.83 -11.23
C VAL A 444 -18.02 -3.79 -11.13
N PHE A 445 -18.60 -3.96 -9.95
CA PHE A 445 -19.78 -4.80 -9.75
C PHE A 445 -21.00 -4.27 -10.51
N ILE A 446 -21.21 -2.95 -10.56
CA ILE A 446 -22.28 -2.29 -11.34
C ILE A 446 -22.08 -2.57 -12.83
N VAL A 447 -20.86 -2.35 -13.36
CA VAL A 447 -20.51 -2.62 -14.75
C VAL A 447 -20.74 -4.11 -15.06
N ALA A 448 -20.21 -5.01 -14.23
CA ALA A 448 -20.41 -6.45 -14.38
C ALA A 448 -21.90 -6.86 -14.35
N SER A 449 -22.70 -6.24 -13.48
CA SER A 449 -24.15 -6.47 -13.42
C SER A 449 -24.86 -6.01 -14.68
N MET A 450 -24.47 -4.87 -15.26
CA MET A 450 -25.04 -4.35 -16.50
C MET A 450 -24.65 -5.20 -17.70
N THR A 451 -23.37 -5.59 -17.81
CA THR A 451 -22.89 -6.47 -18.90
C THR A 451 -23.54 -7.84 -18.82
N TYR A 452 -23.65 -8.42 -17.61
CA TYR A 452 -24.34 -9.69 -17.41
C TYR A 452 -25.81 -9.58 -17.79
N SER A 453 -26.49 -8.51 -17.36
CA SER A 453 -27.91 -8.28 -17.67
C SER A 453 -28.14 -8.14 -19.18
N LEU A 454 -27.27 -7.43 -19.89
CA LEU A 454 -27.29 -7.33 -21.35
C LEU A 454 -27.16 -8.71 -21.99
N MET A 455 -26.13 -9.49 -21.62
CA MET A 455 -25.89 -10.84 -22.12
C MET A 455 -27.09 -11.76 -21.85
N TYR A 456 -27.65 -11.70 -20.64
CA TYR A 456 -28.79 -12.51 -20.25
C TYR A 456 -30.08 -12.13 -20.99
N MET A 457 -30.33 -10.83 -21.20
CA MET A 457 -31.48 -10.36 -21.96
C MET A 457 -31.38 -10.69 -23.45
N CYS A 458 -30.18 -10.64 -24.03
CA CYS A 458 -29.93 -11.14 -25.39
C CYS A 458 -30.15 -12.66 -25.48
N TYR A 459 -29.69 -13.42 -24.47
CA TYR A 459 -29.92 -14.88 -24.38
C TYR A 459 -31.40 -15.23 -24.24
N LYS A 460 -32.18 -14.43 -23.50
CA LYS A 460 -33.64 -14.56 -23.35
C LYS A 460 -34.44 -13.92 -24.48
N GLU A 461 -33.77 -13.40 -25.51
CA GLU A 461 -34.40 -12.74 -26.67
C GLU A 461 -35.29 -11.55 -26.29
N VAL A 462 -35.05 -10.96 -25.11
CA VAL A 462 -35.69 -9.72 -24.66
C VAL A 462 -35.12 -8.53 -25.44
N ILE A 463 -33.82 -8.59 -25.72
CA ILE A 463 -33.06 -7.67 -26.58
C ILE A 463 -32.60 -8.46 -27.82
N SER A 464 -32.46 -7.80 -28.97
CA SER A 464 -31.97 -8.44 -30.19
C SER A 464 -30.55 -9.01 -30.00
N LYS A 465 -30.31 -10.26 -30.43
CA LYS A 465 -28.99 -10.89 -30.41
C LYS A 465 -27.93 -10.10 -31.19
N ASN A 466 -28.35 -9.26 -32.14
CA ASN A 466 -27.44 -8.42 -32.93
C ASN A 466 -26.64 -7.44 -32.06
N PHE A 467 -27.13 -7.06 -30.87
CA PHE A 467 -26.38 -6.21 -29.93
C PHE A 467 -25.18 -6.93 -29.29
N MET A 468 -25.09 -8.26 -29.38
CA MET A 468 -23.89 -8.98 -28.95
C MET A 468 -22.68 -8.67 -29.84
N ILE A 469 -22.89 -8.38 -31.13
CA ILE A 469 -21.80 -8.08 -32.06
C ILE A 469 -21.04 -6.81 -31.65
N PRO A 470 -21.67 -5.62 -31.51
CA PRO A 470 -20.97 -4.42 -31.07
C PRO A 470 -20.46 -4.53 -29.63
N PHE A 471 -21.14 -5.29 -28.75
CA PHE A 471 -20.64 -5.55 -27.40
C PHE A 471 -19.33 -6.33 -27.40
N VAL A 472 -19.24 -7.42 -28.18
CA VAL A 472 -18.02 -8.23 -28.29
C VAL A 472 -16.90 -7.43 -28.96
N ILE A 473 -17.19 -6.72 -30.06
CA ILE A 473 -16.20 -5.86 -30.74
C ILE A 473 -15.70 -4.77 -29.80
N GLY A 474 -16.60 -4.06 -29.10
CA GLY A 474 -16.23 -3.02 -28.14
C GLY A 474 -15.43 -3.56 -26.97
N SER A 475 -15.80 -4.72 -26.44
CA SER A 475 -15.04 -5.39 -25.37
C SER A 475 -13.64 -5.79 -25.86
N LEU A 476 -13.52 -6.39 -27.05
CA LEU A 476 -12.21 -6.73 -27.63
C LEU A 476 -11.35 -5.49 -27.89
N TYR A 477 -11.94 -4.40 -28.37
CA TYR A 477 -11.22 -3.13 -28.56
C TYR A 477 -10.68 -2.61 -27.22
N VAL A 478 -11.52 -2.56 -26.19
CA VAL A 478 -11.12 -2.11 -24.84
C VAL A 478 -10.05 -3.04 -24.24
N CYS A 479 -10.18 -4.37 -24.42
CA CYS A 479 -9.31 -5.37 -23.81
C CYS A 479 -8.01 -5.67 -24.57
N LEU A 480 -7.94 -5.43 -25.87
CA LEU A 480 -6.77 -5.78 -26.69
C LEU A 480 -6.04 -4.57 -27.25
N ILE A 481 -6.74 -3.46 -27.45
CA ILE A 481 -6.18 -2.26 -28.09
C ILE A 481 -5.98 -1.15 -27.06
N GLN A 482 -6.97 -0.91 -26.20
CA GLN A 482 -6.94 0.22 -25.27
C GLN A 482 -6.22 -0.09 -23.95
N HIS A 483 -6.45 -1.28 -23.38
CA HIS A 483 -5.85 -1.70 -22.12
C HIS A 483 -5.23 -3.08 -22.31
N ASP A 484 -3.91 -3.16 -22.28
CA ASP A 484 -3.21 -4.44 -22.40
C ASP A 484 -3.61 -5.36 -21.22
N MET A 485 -4.19 -6.52 -21.53
CA MET A 485 -4.57 -7.52 -20.53
C MET A 485 -3.37 -8.34 -20.03
N ALA A 486 -2.23 -8.31 -20.70
CA ALA A 486 -1.07 -9.05 -20.21
C ALA A 486 -0.60 -8.47 -18.87
N ILE A 487 -0.73 -9.27 -17.81
CA ILE A 487 -0.38 -8.87 -16.43
C ILE A 487 1.07 -8.37 -16.35
N GLY A 488 1.97 -8.92 -17.17
CA GLY A 488 3.39 -8.55 -17.18
C GLY A 488 3.73 -7.26 -17.95
N SER A 489 2.84 -6.71 -18.77
CA SER A 489 3.06 -5.46 -19.51
C SER A 489 2.28 -4.28 -18.94
N GLN A 490 1.43 -4.51 -17.93
CA GLN A 490 0.73 -3.44 -17.24
C GLN A 490 1.74 -2.60 -16.45
N GLN A 491 1.97 -1.38 -16.94
CA GLN A 491 2.58 -0.35 -16.12
C GLN A 491 1.64 -0.05 -14.96
N LEU A 492 2.20 0.12 -13.76
CA LEU A 492 1.43 0.42 -12.54
C LEU A 492 0.54 1.68 -12.68
N GLU A 493 0.75 2.53 -13.68
CA GLU A 493 -0.08 3.71 -13.94
C GLU A 493 -1.45 3.35 -14.56
N TYR A 494 -1.58 2.13 -15.11
CA TYR A 494 -2.74 1.70 -15.89
C TYR A 494 -3.28 0.33 -15.45
N PHE A 495 -4.24 0.35 -14.52
CA PHE A 495 -4.93 -0.85 -14.02
C PHE A 495 -6.07 -1.37 -14.91
N GLY A 496 -6.21 -0.83 -16.13
CA GLY A 496 -7.34 -1.12 -17.01
C GLY A 496 -7.56 -2.63 -17.24
N GLY A 497 -6.49 -3.39 -17.48
CA GLY A 497 -6.60 -4.83 -17.69
C GLY A 497 -6.94 -5.61 -16.41
N ALA A 498 -6.36 -5.27 -15.25
CA ALA A 498 -6.74 -5.86 -13.96
C ALA A 498 -8.23 -5.63 -13.64
N ILE A 499 -8.74 -4.43 -13.90
CA ILE A 499 -10.15 -4.08 -13.73
C ILE A 499 -11.04 -4.91 -14.65
N ILE A 500 -10.63 -5.13 -15.91
CA ILE A 500 -11.33 -6.00 -16.85
C ILE A 500 -11.41 -7.44 -16.30
N TYR A 501 -10.33 -7.97 -15.73
CA TYR A 501 -10.37 -9.29 -15.07
C TYR A 501 -11.38 -9.33 -13.92
N PHE A 502 -11.42 -8.30 -13.07
CA PHE A 502 -12.43 -8.23 -12.02
C PHE A 502 -13.86 -8.18 -12.60
N ILE A 503 -14.10 -7.40 -13.66
CA ILE A 503 -15.41 -7.38 -14.34
C ILE A 503 -15.78 -8.78 -14.83
N ILE A 504 -14.85 -9.52 -15.46
CA ILE A 504 -15.09 -10.90 -15.92
C ILE A 504 -15.42 -11.81 -14.73
N ILE A 505 -14.64 -11.75 -13.65
CA ILE A 505 -14.87 -12.56 -12.44
C ILE A 505 -16.24 -12.25 -11.84
N PHE A 506 -16.60 -10.98 -11.68
CA PHE A 506 -17.90 -10.59 -11.15
C PHE A 506 -19.05 -11.01 -12.09
N ASN A 507 -18.88 -10.94 -13.41
CA ASN A 507 -19.86 -11.49 -14.35
C ASN A 507 -20.09 -12.99 -14.12
N LEU A 508 -19.02 -13.76 -13.92
CA LEU A 508 -19.10 -15.20 -13.61
C LEU A 508 -19.77 -15.46 -12.25
N LEU A 509 -19.44 -14.67 -11.22
CA LEU A 509 -20.07 -14.76 -9.90
C LEU A 509 -21.57 -14.43 -9.97
N ILE A 510 -21.97 -13.37 -10.66
CA ILE A 510 -23.37 -13.00 -10.86
C ILE A 510 -24.11 -14.09 -11.63
N ALA A 511 -23.48 -14.66 -12.68
CA ALA A 511 -24.05 -15.77 -13.42
C ALA A 511 -24.28 -17.00 -12.54
N MET A 512 -23.30 -17.34 -11.68
CA MET A 512 -23.39 -18.42 -10.71
C MET A 512 -24.50 -18.15 -9.68
N MET A 513 -24.54 -16.96 -9.08
CA MET A 513 -25.57 -16.55 -8.13
C MET A 513 -26.96 -16.62 -8.74
N HIS A 514 -27.15 -16.12 -9.97
CA HIS A 514 -28.43 -16.21 -10.68
C HIS A 514 -28.86 -17.66 -10.92
N ARG A 515 -27.92 -18.56 -11.27
CA ARG A 515 -28.21 -20.01 -11.40
C ARG A 515 -28.60 -20.64 -10.07
N VAL A 516 -27.89 -20.30 -8.99
CA VAL A 516 -28.17 -20.76 -7.63
C VAL A 516 -29.53 -20.27 -7.15
N VAL A 517 -29.84 -18.98 -7.32
CA VAL A 517 -31.15 -18.39 -6.98
C VAL A 517 -32.27 -19.02 -7.80
N SER A 518 -32.06 -19.21 -9.11
CA SER A 518 -33.03 -19.90 -9.98
C SER A 518 -33.28 -21.35 -9.53
N PHE A 519 -32.22 -22.04 -9.10
CA PHE A 519 -32.30 -23.39 -8.57
C PHE A 519 -33.07 -23.42 -7.24
N PHE A 520 -32.79 -22.49 -6.32
CA PHE A 520 -33.51 -22.34 -5.07
C PHE A 520 -34.98 -21.98 -5.27
N TYR A 521 -35.28 -21.04 -6.17
CA TYR A 521 -36.65 -20.65 -6.52
C TYR A 521 -37.43 -21.85 -7.11
N LYS A 522 -36.82 -22.59 -8.03
CA LYS A 522 -37.42 -23.81 -8.58
C LYS A 522 -37.62 -24.87 -7.50
N MET A 523 -36.65 -25.04 -6.60
CA MET A 523 -36.75 -25.98 -5.49
C MET A 523 -37.85 -25.60 -4.50
N TYR A 524 -37.96 -24.31 -4.14
CA TYR A 524 -39.02 -23.79 -3.29
C TYR A 524 -40.40 -24.06 -3.89
N ASN A 525 -40.59 -23.75 -5.17
CA ASN A 525 -41.87 -24.00 -5.87
C ASN A 525 -42.19 -25.49 -6.07
N THR A 526 -41.18 -26.35 -6.17
CA THR A 526 -41.39 -27.80 -6.38
C THR A 526 -41.55 -28.55 -5.05
N ASN A 527 -40.78 -28.19 -4.02
CA ASN A 527 -40.75 -28.88 -2.72
C ASN A 527 -40.16 -27.97 -1.62
N VAL A 528 -41.03 -27.26 -0.91
CA VAL A 528 -40.66 -26.34 0.19
C VAL A 528 -39.88 -27.05 1.31
N LYS A 529 -40.21 -28.30 1.64
CA LYS A 529 -39.49 -29.06 2.70
C LYS A 529 -38.02 -29.31 2.33
N ARG A 530 -37.77 -29.68 1.06
CA ARG A 530 -36.40 -29.86 0.54
C ARG A 530 -35.64 -28.53 0.52
N PHE A 531 -36.30 -27.45 0.13
CA PHE A 531 -35.71 -26.10 0.18
C PHE A 531 -35.26 -25.72 1.60
N LEU A 532 -36.16 -25.83 2.59
CA LEU A 532 -35.84 -25.53 3.99
C LEU A 532 -34.69 -26.39 4.52
N LEU A 533 -34.63 -27.68 4.15
CA LEU A 533 -33.52 -28.55 4.53
C LEU A 533 -32.18 -28.07 3.96
N VAL A 534 -32.13 -27.70 2.68
CA VAL A 534 -30.89 -27.19 2.06
C VAL A 534 -30.47 -25.86 2.68
N VAL A 535 -31.41 -24.95 2.92
CA VAL A 535 -31.12 -23.67 3.58
C VAL A 535 -30.59 -23.89 5.00
N ALA A 536 -31.22 -24.78 5.77
CA ALA A 536 -30.75 -25.15 7.10
C ALA A 536 -29.34 -25.76 7.05
N SER A 537 -29.05 -26.66 6.11
CA SER A 537 -27.71 -27.23 5.92
C SER A 537 -26.66 -26.17 5.57
N ILE A 538 -26.98 -25.21 4.70
CA ILE A 538 -26.08 -24.09 4.37
C ILE A 538 -25.83 -23.23 5.60
N PHE A 539 -26.87 -22.94 6.39
CA PHE A 539 -26.73 -22.18 7.62
C PHE A 539 -25.83 -22.90 8.65
N VAL A 540 -25.99 -24.21 8.82
CA VAL A 540 -25.11 -25.02 9.69
C VAL A 540 -23.67 -24.99 9.19
N ILE A 541 -23.43 -25.16 7.87
CA ILE A 541 -22.09 -25.05 7.28
C ILE A 541 -21.49 -23.65 7.53
N TYR A 542 -22.28 -22.59 7.37
CA TYR A 542 -21.86 -21.23 7.66
C TYR A 542 -21.44 -21.06 9.13
N LEU A 543 -22.22 -21.58 10.08
CA LEU A 543 -21.86 -21.54 11.50
C LEU A 543 -20.57 -22.33 11.79
N ILE A 544 -20.38 -23.50 11.18
CA ILE A 544 -19.12 -24.28 11.31
C ILE A 544 -17.93 -23.49 10.76
N ILE A 545 -18.09 -22.83 9.61
CA ILE A 545 -17.05 -21.98 9.03
C ILE A 545 -16.75 -20.80 9.95
N LEU A 546 -17.77 -20.13 10.48
CA LEU A 546 -17.59 -19.04 11.44
C LEU A 546 -16.84 -19.50 12.70
N GLU A 547 -17.18 -20.67 13.24
CA GLU A 547 -16.49 -21.22 14.41
C GLU A 547 -15.03 -21.56 14.10
N LYS A 548 -14.76 -22.15 12.94
CA LYS A 548 -13.38 -22.39 12.46
C LYS A 548 -12.60 -21.08 12.26
N LEU A 549 -13.26 -20.04 11.74
CA LEU A 549 -12.66 -18.72 11.55
C LEU A 549 -12.36 -18.04 12.90
N LYS A 550 -13.25 -18.15 13.90
CA LYS A 550 -12.95 -17.67 15.26
C LYS A 550 -11.80 -18.46 15.90
N GLY A 551 -11.79 -19.78 15.72
CA GLY A 551 -10.72 -20.67 16.17
C GLY A 551 -9.36 -20.40 15.51
N SER A 552 -9.31 -19.69 14.38
CA SER A 552 -8.05 -19.36 13.69
C SER A 552 -7.08 -18.52 14.53
N CYS A 553 -7.57 -17.87 15.60
CA CYS A 553 -6.78 -17.09 16.57
C CYS A 553 -6.51 -17.82 17.89
N SER A 554 -6.69 -19.15 17.96
CA SER A 554 -6.48 -19.90 19.21
C SER A 554 -5.05 -19.81 19.73
N GLU A 555 -4.08 -19.67 18.82
CA GLU A 555 -2.64 -19.63 19.11
C GLU A 555 -2.06 -18.21 19.09
N TRP A 556 -2.92 -17.17 19.05
CA TRP A 556 -2.47 -15.78 18.92
C TRP A 556 -1.49 -15.37 20.02
N ASP A 557 -1.76 -15.78 21.25
CA ASP A 557 -0.97 -15.47 22.43
C ASP A 557 0.29 -16.33 22.56
N ASN A 558 0.38 -17.46 21.88
CA ASN A 558 1.51 -18.36 22.02
C ASN A 558 2.76 -17.87 21.25
N GLY A 559 3.92 -18.04 21.87
CA GLY A 559 5.24 -17.97 21.23
C GLY A 559 6.01 -19.28 21.40
N ILE A 560 7.30 -19.23 21.07
CA ILE A 560 8.25 -20.31 21.33
C ILE A 560 8.99 -20.11 22.66
N ALA A 561 9.08 -18.89 23.18
CA ALA A 561 9.69 -18.59 24.49
C ALA A 561 8.70 -18.15 25.58
N GLY A 562 7.40 -18.41 25.37
CA GLY A 562 6.36 -18.04 26.31
C GLY A 562 5.01 -17.79 25.65
N TYR A 563 4.23 -16.93 26.28
CA TYR A 563 2.95 -16.45 25.77
C TYR A 563 2.71 -14.99 26.17
N ILE A 564 1.79 -14.32 25.49
CA ILE A 564 1.33 -12.98 25.86
C ILE A 564 0.54 -13.07 27.17
N GLU A 565 1.05 -12.46 28.24
CA GLU A 565 0.35 -12.35 29.52
C GLU A 565 -0.72 -11.24 29.44
N TYR A 566 -1.93 -11.50 29.95
CA TYR A 566 -3.01 -10.51 30.02
C TYR A 566 -3.30 -10.19 31.49
N ASP A 567 -2.46 -9.36 32.09
CA ASP A 567 -2.63 -8.87 33.46
C ASP A 567 -2.60 -7.33 33.51
N GLU A 568 -2.84 -6.76 34.68
CA GLU A 568 -2.83 -5.30 34.89
C GLU A 568 -1.41 -4.70 34.91
N ASN A 569 -0.36 -5.53 34.97
CA ASN A 569 1.04 -5.10 35.07
C ASN A 569 1.68 -4.84 33.71
N HIS A 570 1.02 -5.23 32.62
CA HIS A 570 1.51 -5.10 31.27
C HIS A 570 0.45 -4.45 30.39
N CYS A 571 0.87 -3.89 29.26
CA CYS A 571 -0.10 -3.41 28.28
C CYS A 571 -0.94 -4.61 27.76
N GLU A 572 -2.26 -4.42 27.65
CA GLU A 572 -3.17 -5.42 27.09
C GLU A 572 -3.06 -5.40 25.55
N LEU A 573 -2.42 -6.40 24.95
CA LEU A 573 -2.35 -6.49 23.49
C LEU A 573 -3.73 -6.81 22.91
N LEU A 574 -4.11 -6.09 21.84
CA LEU A 574 -5.37 -6.34 21.16
C LEU A 574 -5.37 -7.76 20.54
N LYS A 575 -6.43 -8.53 20.84
CA LYS A 575 -6.64 -9.85 20.24
C LYS A 575 -7.61 -9.75 19.06
N PRO A 576 -7.19 -10.17 17.85
CA PRO A 576 -8.07 -10.20 16.69
C PRO A 576 -9.20 -11.24 16.85
N LEU A 577 -10.38 -10.93 16.33
CA LEU A 577 -11.54 -11.85 16.34
C LEU A 577 -11.37 -13.00 15.35
N ILE A 578 -10.79 -12.72 14.18
CA ILE A 578 -10.52 -13.67 13.10
C ILE A 578 -9.10 -13.40 12.59
N CYS A 579 -8.30 -14.45 12.50
CA CYS A 579 -6.92 -14.41 12.03
C CYS A 579 -6.92 -14.79 10.56
N TRP A 580 -7.33 -13.83 9.72
CA TRP A 580 -7.54 -14.06 8.28
C TRP A 580 -6.34 -14.69 7.58
N GLN A 581 -5.12 -14.30 7.94
CA GLN A 581 -3.92 -14.88 7.34
C GLN A 581 -3.71 -16.36 7.71
N THR A 582 -4.14 -16.80 8.90
CA THR A 582 -4.18 -18.23 9.24
C THR A 582 -5.25 -18.95 8.43
N ALA A 583 -6.42 -18.32 8.27
CA ALA A 583 -7.54 -18.91 7.54
C ALA A 583 -7.28 -19.05 6.03
N MET A 584 -6.51 -18.13 5.46
CA MET A 584 -6.16 -18.06 4.04
C MET A 584 -4.73 -18.54 3.74
N ASP A 585 -4.06 -19.14 4.73
CA ASP A 585 -2.71 -19.68 4.58
C ASP A 585 -2.62 -20.59 3.35
N LYS A 586 -1.63 -20.34 2.48
CA LYS A 586 -1.34 -21.07 1.23
C LYS A 586 -2.33 -20.86 0.09
N TRP A 587 -3.37 -20.02 0.24
CA TRP A 587 -4.33 -19.77 -0.85
C TRP A 587 -3.71 -19.05 -2.04
N PHE A 588 -2.64 -18.28 -1.78
CA PHE A 588 -1.95 -17.47 -2.78
C PHE A 588 -0.49 -17.92 -2.98
N LEU A 589 -0.15 -19.15 -2.59
CA LEU A 589 1.18 -19.68 -2.79
C LEU A 589 1.32 -20.13 -4.24
N PHE A 590 1.88 -19.26 -5.07
CA PHE A 590 2.21 -19.58 -6.46
C PHE A 590 3.58 -20.27 -6.49
N ASP A 591 3.56 -21.61 -6.52
CA ASP A 591 4.79 -22.39 -6.60
C ASP A 591 5.46 -22.20 -7.96
N SER A 592 6.64 -21.61 -7.94
CA SER A 592 7.51 -21.48 -9.10
C SER A 592 8.89 -22.03 -8.75
N SER A 593 9.35 -22.99 -9.53
CA SER A 593 10.67 -23.57 -9.36
C SER A 593 11.76 -22.57 -9.78
N CYS A 594 12.82 -22.42 -8.97
CA CYS A 594 14.03 -21.67 -9.36
C CYS A 594 14.82 -22.34 -10.49
N LYS A 595 14.47 -23.58 -10.87
CA LYS A 595 15.14 -24.32 -11.95
C LYS A 595 15.07 -23.57 -13.28
N ILE A 596 16.24 -23.21 -13.80
CA ILE A 596 16.42 -22.66 -15.15
C ILE A 596 16.42 -23.81 -16.15
N ASN A 597 15.48 -23.80 -17.09
CA ASN A 597 15.34 -24.87 -18.09
C ASN A 597 16.33 -24.75 -19.25
N ASP A 598 16.66 -23.54 -19.68
CA ASP A 598 17.63 -23.27 -20.74
C ASP A 598 18.75 -22.37 -20.22
N LEU A 599 19.88 -23.00 -19.88
CA LEU A 599 21.06 -22.32 -19.35
C LEU A 599 21.72 -21.41 -20.39
N ASN A 600 21.64 -21.75 -21.69
CA ASN A 600 22.22 -20.92 -22.74
C ASN A 600 21.40 -19.65 -22.95
N ASP A 601 20.08 -19.76 -22.93
CA ASP A 601 19.20 -18.58 -23.02
C ASP A 601 19.34 -17.68 -21.79
N ALA A 602 19.37 -18.25 -20.58
CA ALA A 602 19.62 -17.50 -19.35
C ALA A 602 20.97 -16.77 -19.38
N LYS A 603 22.04 -17.44 -19.83
CA LYS A 603 23.36 -16.82 -20.04
C LYS A 603 23.32 -15.69 -21.07
N LEU A 604 22.64 -15.90 -22.20
CA LEU A 604 22.48 -14.89 -23.23
C LEU A 604 21.74 -13.66 -22.70
N ASN A 605 20.64 -13.86 -21.97
CA ASN A 605 19.86 -12.77 -21.38
C ASN A 605 20.66 -12.03 -20.30
N MET A 606 21.47 -12.73 -19.51
CA MET A 606 22.39 -12.10 -18.56
C MET A 606 23.38 -11.17 -19.27
N LEU A 607 24.05 -11.65 -20.31
CA LEU A 607 25.03 -10.86 -21.06
C LEU A 607 24.40 -9.65 -21.77
N LYS A 608 23.11 -9.71 -22.12
CA LYS A 608 22.37 -8.54 -22.64
C LYS A 608 22.07 -7.52 -21.55
N LEU A 609 21.58 -7.97 -20.39
CA LEU A 609 21.27 -7.10 -19.25
C LEU A 609 22.51 -6.33 -18.78
N TYR A 610 23.69 -6.96 -18.84
CA TYR A 610 24.97 -6.35 -18.51
C TYR A 610 25.65 -5.62 -19.70
N HIS A 611 24.92 -5.40 -20.81
CA HIS A 611 25.41 -4.71 -22.00
C HIS A 611 26.69 -5.29 -22.65
N ILE A 612 27.02 -6.55 -22.37
CA ILE A 612 28.12 -7.28 -23.02
C ILE A 612 27.70 -7.71 -24.43
N ILE A 613 26.42 -8.01 -24.62
CA ILE A 613 25.81 -8.35 -25.91
C ILE A 613 24.76 -7.31 -26.32
N ASP A 614 24.86 -6.82 -27.56
CA ASP A 614 23.87 -5.98 -28.21
C ASP A 614 23.43 -6.65 -29.53
N ASN A 615 22.25 -7.25 -29.52
CA ASN A 615 21.67 -7.96 -30.67
C ASN A 615 21.49 -7.08 -31.91
N LYS A 616 21.47 -5.74 -31.76
CA LYS A 616 21.37 -4.82 -32.89
C LYS A 616 22.72 -4.59 -33.57
N LYS A 617 23.82 -4.77 -32.83
CA LYS A 617 25.19 -4.50 -33.30
C LYS A 617 25.95 -5.77 -33.66
N GLN A 618 25.59 -6.91 -33.08
CA GLN A 618 26.33 -8.16 -33.20
C GLN A 618 25.55 -9.22 -33.95
N ASN A 619 26.22 -9.94 -34.87
CA ASN A 619 25.64 -11.09 -35.55
C ASN A 619 25.67 -12.36 -34.68
N LYS A 620 25.04 -13.44 -35.15
CA LYS A 620 24.89 -14.70 -34.39
C LYS A 620 26.23 -15.33 -34.04
N GLU A 621 27.20 -15.28 -34.95
CA GLU A 621 28.54 -15.82 -34.76
C GLU A 621 29.33 -15.03 -33.71
N GLN A 622 29.25 -13.70 -33.74
CA GLN A 622 29.83 -12.81 -32.74
C GLN A 622 29.21 -13.07 -31.36
N ILE A 623 27.89 -13.17 -31.28
CA ILE A 623 27.17 -13.51 -30.04
C ILE A 623 27.69 -14.85 -29.48
N LYS A 624 27.84 -15.87 -30.32
CA LYS A 624 28.36 -17.18 -29.90
C LYS A 624 29.80 -17.09 -29.37
N GLN A 625 30.67 -16.32 -30.02
CA GLN A 625 32.05 -16.09 -29.56
C GLN A 625 32.09 -15.35 -28.22
N ILE A 626 31.25 -14.32 -28.06
CA ILE A 626 31.14 -13.57 -26.79
C ILE A 626 30.64 -14.49 -25.68
N MET A 627 29.60 -15.30 -25.94
CA MET A 627 29.12 -16.29 -24.96
C MET A 627 30.20 -17.30 -24.57
N GLN A 628 31.08 -17.71 -25.48
CA GLN A 628 32.18 -18.65 -25.16
C GLN A 628 33.28 -18.02 -24.29
N LYS A 629 33.56 -16.72 -24.49
CA LYS A 629 34.59 -15.98 -23.75
C LYS A 629 34.15 -15.53 -22.36
N ASN A 630 32.85 -15.42 -22.11
CA ASN A 630 32.31 -14.93 -20.84
C ASN A 630 31.61 -16.08 -20.10
N ASN A 631 32.38 -16.91 -19.40
CA ASN A 631 31.86 -18.07 -18.65
C ASN A 631 31.62 -17.76 -17.18
N PHE A 632 32.29 -16.76 -16.65
CA PHE A 632 32.18 -16.34 -15.26
C PHE A 632 31.92 -14.85 -15.19
N MET A 633 31.17 -14.43 -14.19
CA MET A 633 30.94 -13.03 -13.84
C MET A 633 31.29 -12.85 -12.37
N ALA A 634 32.24 -11.97 -12.07
CA ALA A 634 32.60 -11.61 -10.71
C ALA A 634 31.93 -10.28 -10.35
N TYR A 635 31.14 -10.29 -9.27
CA TYR A 635 30.49 -9.10 -8.72
C TYR A 635 31.52 -8.10 -8.21
N PRO A 636 31.22 -6.79 -8.26
CA PRO A 636 32.11 -5.80 -7.69
C PRO A 636 32.06 -5.75 -6.16
N PHE A 637 33.07 -5.10 -5.58
CA PHE A 637 33.14 -4.79 -4.15
C PHE A 637 32.19 -3.65 -3.84
N THR A 638 30.96 -3.98 -3.44
CA THR A 638 29.94 -2.97 -3.16
C THR A 638 30.32 -2.03 -2.00
N ASN A 639 31.19 -2.45 -1.08
CA ASN A 639 31.74 -1.56 -0.04
C ASN A 639 32.72 -0.50 -0.56
N GLN A 640 33.17 -0.59 -1.82
CA GLN A 640 34.04 0.39 -2.48
C GLN A 640 33.27 1.35 -3.39
N PHE A 641 31.95 1.19 -3.51
CA PHE A 641 31.12 2.09 -4.29
C PHE A 641 31.15 3.51 -3.73
N SER A 642 31.09 4.50 -4.63
CA SER A 642 30.98 5.90 -4.25
C SER A 642 29.63 6.19 -3.59
N ALA A 643 29.51 7.37 -2.98
CA ALA A 643 28.23 7.82 -2.43
C ALA A 643 27.15 7.93 -3.52
N GLU A 644 27.53 8.29 -4.76
CA GLU A 644 26.65 8.40 -5.92
C GLU A 644 26.20 7.03 -6.44
N ASP A 645 27.13 6.06 -6.50
CA ASP A 645 26.81 4.68 -6.87
C ASP A 645 25.78 4.07 -5.90
N LYS A 646 25.78 4.46 -4.62
CA LYS A 646 24.85 3.98 -3.60
C LYS A 646 23.61 4.85 -3.39
N ASP A 647 23.43 5.89 -4.20
CA ASP A 647 22.42 6.92 -3.93
C ASP A 647 20.98 6.42 -4.10
N GLN A 648 20.77 5.59 -5.12
CA GLN A 648 19.47 5.02 -5.49
C GLN A 648 19.67 3.62 -6.08
N ASP A 649 18.57 2.86 -6.22
CA ASP A 649 18.62 1.50 -6.77
C ASP A 649 19.20 1.46 -8.17
N TYR A 650 18.76 2.36 -9.05
CA TYR A 650 19.22 2.40 -10.43
C TYR A 650 20.72 2.72 -10.56
N PRO A 651 21.28 3.78 -9.93
CA PRO A 651 22.73 3.98 -9.83
C PRO A 651 23.49 2.77 -9.28
N THR A 652 22.99 2.11 -8.22
CA THR A 652 23.66 0.93 -7.65
C THR A 652 23.68 -0.24 -8.63
N GLN A 653 22.55 -0.50 -9.31
CA GLN A 653 22.48 -1.49 -10.37
C GLN A 653 23.42 -1.15 -11.52
N GLN A 654 23.47 0.12 -11.93
CA GLN A 654 24.34 0.55 -13.02
C GLN A 654 25.82 0.44 -12.64
N ALA A 655 26.18 0.74 -11.40
CA ALA A 655 27.51 0.51 -10.87
C ALA A 655 27.86 -0.98 -10.87
N ILE A 656 26.93 -1.87 -10.50
CA ILE A 656 27.12 -3.32 -10.62
C ILE A 656 27.34 -3.75 -12.07
N ILE A 657 26.50 -3.28 -12.99
CA ILE A 657 26.61 -3.59 -14.41
C ILE A 657 27.96 -3.15 -14.96
N ASN A 658 28.37 -1.91 -14.65
CA ASN A 658 29.58 -1.29 -15.19
C ASN A 658 30.87 -1.86 -14.57
N GLN A 659 30.83 -2.29 -13.30
CA GLN A 659 32.02 -2.74 -12.57
C GLN A 659 32.14 -4.27 -12.44
N ALA A 660 31.13 -5.02 -12.88
CA ALA A 660 31.19 -6.48 -12.96
C ALA A 660 32.28 -6.92 -13.95
N LEU A 661 33.06 -7.94 -13.55
CA LEU A 661 34.14 -8.49 -14.36
C LEU A 661 33.69 -9.80 -15.01
N PHE A 662 33.69 -9.87 -16.33
CA PHE A 662 33.42 -11.10 -17.07
C PHE A 662 34.73 -11.76 -17.52
N THR A 663 34.85 -13.07 -17.29
CA THR A 663 36.08 -13.83 -17.61
C THR A 663 35.78 -15.16 -18.30
N GLU A 664 36.79 -15.70 -18.99
CA GLU A 664 36.69 -17.01 -19.63
C GLU A 664 36.88 -18.15 -18.62
N THR A 665 37.72 -17.93 -17.61
CA THR A 665 38.10 -18.96 -16.64
C THR A 665 37.79 -18.55 -15.20
N TYR A 666 37.45 -19.55 -14.38
CA TYR A 666 37.22 -19.35 -12.94
C TYR A 666 38.47 -18.81 -12.23
N LYS A 667 39.66 -19.25 -12.66
CA LYS A 667 40.92 -18.82 -12.05
C LYS A 667 41.13 -17.30 -12.20
N GLU A 668 40.82 -16.74 -13.36
CA GLU A 668 40.92 -15.30 -13.62
C GLU A 668 39.92 -14.51 -12.77
N ALA A 669 38.65 -14.96 -12.73
CA ALA A 669 37.64 -14.37 -11.86
C ALA A 669 38.09 -14.43 -10.39
N LYS A 670 38.67 -15.55 -9.96
CA LYS A 670 39.20 -15.72 -8.61
C LYS A 670 40.36 -14.76 -8.29
N GLN A 671 41.30 -14.61 -9.22
CA GLN A 671 42.48 -13.76 -9.06
C GLN A 671 42.16 -12.26 -9.01
N SER A 672 40.94 -11.85 -9.40
CA SER A 672 40.47 -10.48 -9.23
C SER A 672 40.21 -10.09 -7.77
N GLY A 673 40.20 -11.07 -6.85
CA GLY A 673 39.94 -10.87 -5.42
C GLY A 673 38.45 -10.71 -5.08
N ARG A 674 37.55 -10.59 -6.07
CA ARG A 674 36.11 -10.42 -5.85
C ARG A 674 35.51 -11.62 -5.12
N GLU A 675 34.56 -11.37 -4.23
CA GLU A 675 34.05 -12.39 -3.32
C GLU A 675 32.87 -13.20 -3.86
N ALA A 676 32.15 -12.69 -4.84
CA ALA A 676 30.97 -13.32 -5.41
C ALA A 676 31.19 -13.57 -6.90
N ILE A 677 31.19 -14.85 -7.30
CA ILE A 677 31.45 -15.28 -8.67
C ILE A 677 30.30 -16.15 -9.16
N VAL A 678 29.67 -15.73 -10.25
CA VAL A 678 28.65 -16.51 -10.95
C VAL A 678 29.30 -17.32 -12.06
N ASN A 679 29.11 -18.62 -12.04
CA ASN A 679 29.36 -19.47 -13.20
C ASN A 679 28.15 -19.40 -14.13
N LEU A 680 28.31 -18.73 -15.28
CA LEU A 680 27.22 -18.47 -16.23
C LEU A 680 26.83 -19.72 -17.03
N ASN A 681 27.65 -20.77 -17.04
CA ASN A 681 27.34 -22.01 -17.77
C ASN A 681 26.33 -22.90 -17.04
N ASN A 682 26.25 -22.78 -15.71
CA ASN A 682 25.29 -23.49 -14.88
C ASN A 682 24.44 -22.56 -14.00
N MET A 683 24.60 -21.24 -14.18
CA MET A 683 23.92 -20.18 -13.41
C MET A 683 24.03 -20.41 -11.91
N LYS A 684 25.25 -20.64 -11.41
CA LYS A 684 25.51 -20.87 -9.98
C LYS A 684 26.38 -19.77 -9.40
N LEU A 685 25.92 -19.13 -8.34
CA LEU A 685 26.71 -18.17 -7.55
C LEU A 685 27.56 -18.93 -6.52
N GLU A 686 28.86 -18.61 -6.49
CA GLU A 686 29.84 -19.15 -5.55
C GLU A 686 30.52 -18.00 -4.83
N PHE A 687 30.73 -18.16 -3.52
CA PHE A 687 31.40 -17.17 -2.70
C PHE A 687 32.83 -17.61 -2.36
N GLN A 688 33.76 -16.67 -2.42
CA GLN A 688 35.16 -16.87 -2.10
C GLN A 688 35.72 -15.65 -1.37
N MET A 689 35.62 -15.70 -0.04
CA MET A 689 36.15 -14.66 0.83
C MET A 689 37.61 -14.96 1.18
N GLU A 690 38.47 -13.96 1.09
CA GLU A 690 39.86 -14.00 1.57
C GLU A 690 39.97 -13.34 2.94
N ARG A 691 40.92 -13.81 3.77
CA ARG A 691 41.07 -13.31 5.15
C ARG A 691 42.02 -12.14 5.06
N ASP A 692 41.60 -10.96 5.46
CA ASP A 692 42.49 -9.81 5.53
C ASP A 692 43.22 -9.79 6.88
N GLU A 693 44.46 -10.30 6.88
CA GLU A 693 45.33 -10.33 8.06
C GLU A 693 45.62 -8.93 8.63
N LYS A 694 45.69 -7.91 7.77
CA LYS A 694 45.96 -6.53 8.22
C LYS A 694 44.74 -5.97 8.92
N LEU A 695 43.55 -6.18 8.35
CA LEU A 695 42.28 -5.81 8.97
C LEU A 695 42.12 -6.49 10.32
N VAL A 696 42.36 -7.81 10.40
CA VAL A 696 42.31 -8.58 11.65
C VAL A 696 43.19 -7.97 12.72
N GLN A 697 44.47 -7.73 12.39
CA GLN A 697 45.42 -7.21 13.37
C GLN A 697 44.98 -5.83 13.87
N PHE A 698 44.57 -4.95 12.96
CA PHE A 698 44.06 -3.62 13.28
C PHE A 698 42.81 -3.66 14.17
N ARG A 699 41.84 -4.51 13.83
CA ARG A 699 40.59 -4.66 14.59
C ARG A 699 40.83 -5.24 15.98
N LYS A 700 41.71 -6.24 16.09
CA LYS A 700 42.11 -6.85 17.35
C LYS A 700 42.78 -5.87 18.30
N GLU A 701 43.60 -4.94 17.79
CA GLU A 701 44.22 -3.88 18.59
C GLU A 701 43.19 -2.94 19.20
N ILE A 702 42.10 -2.61 18.47
CA ILE A 702 41.01 -1.78 18.99
C ILE A 702 40.14 -2.57 19.97
N TYR A 703 39.80 -3.83 19.64
CA TYR A 703 38.95 -4.68 20.48
C TYR A 703 39.56 -4.91 21.86
N ASN A 704 40.86 -5.18 21.94
CA ASN A 704 41.53 -5.42 23.22
C ASN A 704 41.62 -4.18 24.13
N GLN A 705 41.25 -2.98 23.68
CA GLN A 705 41.24 -1.76 24.49
C GLN A 705 39.99 -1.62 25.35
N LYS A 706 38.94 -2.38 25.07
CA LYS A 706 37.64 -2.29 25.75
C LYS A 706 37.18 -3.68 26.19
N GLN A 707 36.25 -3.68 27.15
CA GLN A 707 35.53 -4.90 27.51
C GLN A 707 34.29 -5.03 26.63
N HIS A 708 33.94 -6.27 26.30
CA HIS A 708 32.91 -6.61 25.33
C HIS A 708 32.09 -7.77 25.88
N MET A 709 30.75 -7.65 25.83
CA MET A 709 29.85 -8.67 26.36
C MET A 709 29.81 -9.90 25.45
N ALA A 710 29.73 -9.68 24.14
CA ALA A 710 29.69 -10.72 23.13
C ALA A 710 30.81 -10.50 22.11
N LYS A 711 31.60 -11.54 21.84
CA LYS A 711 32.60 -11.55 20.77
C LYS A 711 31.95 -11.55 19.38
N ASN A 712 30.79 -12.19 19.25
CA ASN A 712 30.05 -12.28 18.00
C ASN A 712 28.65 -11.69 18.16
N VAL A 713 28.27 -10.78 17.26
CA VAL A 713 26.89 -10.28 17.17
C VAL A 713 26.37 -10.53 15.76
N ILE A 714 25.32 -11.32 15.64
CA ILE A 714 24.70 -11.67 14.35
C ILE A 714 23.30 -11.06 14.35
N LEU A 715 23.03 -10.12 13.45
CA LEU A 715 21.73 -9.47 13.28
C LEU A 715 21.08 -9.91 11.97
N ILE A 716 19.97 -10.64 12.07
CA ILE A 716 19.15 -11.11 10.95
C ILE A 716 17.92 -10.20 10.90
N TYR A 717 17.89 -9.29 9.93
CA TYR A 717 16.81 -8.34 9.71
C TYR A 717 15.91 -8.81 8.56
N ILE A 718 14.62 -9.00 8.84
CA ILE A 718 13.64 -9.43 7.84
C ILE A 718 12.56 -8.36 7.75
N ASP A 719 12.50 -7.64 6.65
CA ASP A 719 11.49 -6.61 6.38
C ASP A 719 10.08 -7.23 6.38
N THR A 720 9.07 -6.51 6.90
CA THR A 720 7.63 -6.87 6.89
C THR A 720 7.24 -8.20 7.56
N LEU A 721 8.05 -8.75 8.46
CA LEU A 721 7.76 -10.01 9.15
C LEU A 721 7.16 -9.78 10.54
N SER A 722 5.86 -10.07 10.69
CA SER A 722 5.23 -10.02 12.00
C SER A 722 5.61 -11.23 12.86
N ARG A 723 5.49 -11.11 14.19
CA ARG A 723 5.66 -12.24 15.09
C ARG A 723 4.68 -13.38 14.76
N PRO A 724 3.34 -13.15 14.66
CA PRO A 724 2.40 -14.20 14.28
C PRO A 724 2.69 -14.85 12.92
N GLN A 725 3.15 -14.07 11.93
CA GLN A 725 3.50 -14.56 10.59
C GLN A 725 4.72 -15.46 10.64
N ALA A 726 5.75 -15.10 11.42
CA ALA A 726 6.92 -15.95 11.62
C ALA A 726 6.55 -17.34 12.16
N HIS A 727 5.66 -17.40 13.16
CA HIS A 727 5.14 -18.66 13.72
C HIS A 727 4.38 -19.52 12.71
N ARG A 728 3.71 -18.90 11.72
CA ARG A 728 2.95 -19.62 10.68
C ARG A 728 3.82 -20.03 9.50
N LYS A 729 4.72 -19.15 9.06
CA LYS A 729 5.44 -19.25 7.79
C LYS A 729 6.85 -19.81 7.92
N LEU A 730 7.42 -19.82 9.12
CA LEU A 730 8.77 -20.35 9.38
C LEU A 730 8.75 -21.56 10.34
N PRO A 731 7.91 -22.59 10.13
CA PRO A 731 7.73 -23.66 11.11
C PRO A 731 9.02 -24.44 11.44
N LYS A 732 9.90 -24.72 10.47
CA LYS A 732 11.17 -25.45 10.73
C LYS A 732 12.12 -24.61 11.56
N THR A 733 12.22 -23.32 11.24
CA THR A 733 12.99 -22.35 12.01
C THR A 733 12.47 -22.25 13.43
N MET A 734 11.16 -22.10 13.62
CA MET A 734 10.55 -22.00 14.95
C MET A 734 10.73 -23.29 15.76
N GLU A 735 10.64 -24.46 15.12
CA GLU A 735 10.93 -25.75 15.75
C GLU A 735 12.39 -25.82 16.23
N PHE A 736 13.36 -25.45 15.38
CA PHE A 736 14.77 -25.38 15.75
C PHE A 736 15.01 -24.41 16.91
N LEU A 737 14.45 -23.19 16.84
CA LEU A 737 14.61 -22.18 17.88
C LEU A 737 14.01 -22.61 19.22
N SER A 738 12.93 -23.38 19.19
CA SER A 738 12.28 -23.89 20.41
C SER A 738 13.21 -24.73 21.28
N GLN A 739 14.30 -25.31 20.73
CA GLN A 739 15.27 -26.09 21.52
C GLN A 739 16.04 -25.22 22.55
N PHE A 740 16.15 -23.92 22.30
CA PHE A 740 16.83 -22.96 23.19
C PHE A 740 15.87 -22.30 24.19
N SER A 741 14.60 -22.71 24.18
CA SER A 741 13.57 -22.18 25.05
C SER A 741 13.28 -23.13 26.22
N ASP A 742 13.07 -22.56 27.39
CA ASP A 742 12.61 -23.24 28.60
C ASP A 742 11.07 -23.39 28.65
N TYR A 743 10.38 -22.87 27.65
CA TYR A 743 8.92 -22.91 27.54
C TYR A 743 8.40 -24.21 26.90
N ASP A 744 7.54 -24.92 27.64
CA ASP A 744 6.73 -26.02 27.15
C ASP A 744 5.38 -25.47 26.64
N LYS A 745 5.28 -25.33 25.32
CA LYS A 745 4.07 -24.85 24.64
C LYS A 745 2.82 -25.67 24.94
N LYS A 746 2.94 -26.98 25.16
CA LYS A 746 1.79 -27.87 25.38
C LYS A 746 1.17 -27.64 26.76
N ASN A 747 2.02 -27.45 27.77
CA ASN A 747 1.61 -27.21 29.15
C ASN A 747 1.49 -25.73 29.50
N ARG A 748 1.89 -24.83 28.57
CA ARG A 748 2.01 -23.38 28.77
C ARG A 748 2.80 -23.03 30.05
N ALA A 749 3.92 -23.72 30.26
CA ALA A 749 4.73 -23.60 31.46
C ALA A 749 6.23 -23.61 31.15
N TYR A 750 7.04 -22.95 31.97
CA TYR A 750 8.50 -22.92 31.86
C TYR A 750 9.13 -24.17 32.51
N THR A 751 8.83 -25.34 31.97
CA THR A 751 9.24 -26.65 32.51
C THR A 751 10.16 -27.43 31.60
N LYS A 752 10.49 -26.89 30.42
CA LYS A 752 11.35 -27.56 29.45
C LYS A 752 12.80 -27.24 29.79
N ASP A 753 13.68 -28.24 29.73
CA ASP A 753 15.12 -28.00 29.77
C ASP A 753 15.55 -27.40 28.42
N ALA A 754 15.91 -26.11 28.43
CA ALA A 754 16.54 -25.47 27.28
C ALA A 754 17.92 -26.08 27.00
N ASP A 755 18.39 -25.99 25.75
CA ASP A 755 19.76 -26.34 25.34
C ASP A 755 20.79 -25.84 26.36
N GLU A 756 21.79 -26.65 26.67
CA GLU A 756 22.76 -26.36 27.72
C GLU A 756 23.67 -25.17 27.39
N ASN A 757 23.77 -24.78 26.11
CA ASN A 757 24.76 -23.82 25.64
C ASN A 757 24.19 -22.44 25.31
N ALA A 758 22.90 -22.33 25.01
CA ALA A 758 22.25 -21.05 24.68
C ALA A 758 20.80 -20.98 25.14
N LYS A 759 20.30 -19.76 25.30
CA LYS A 759 18.92 -19.46 25.68
C LYS A 759 18.30 -18.45 24.72
N LEU A 760 17.04 -18.69 24.36
CA LEU A 760 16.23 -17.82 23.51
C LEU A 760 15.28 -16.97 24.36
N TYR A 761 15.12 -15.71 23.96
CA TYR A 761 14.08 -14.80 24.44
C TYR A 761 13.24 -14.29 23.26
N GLU A 762 11.92 -14.27 23.42
CA GLU A 762 10.96 -13.71 22.45
C GLU A 762 10.25 -12.51 23.06
N PHE A 763 10.33 -11.35 22.41
CA PHE A 763 9.78 -10.11 22.94
C PHE A 763 8.37 -9.86 22.40
N PHE A 764 7.37 -10.25 23.19
CA PHE A 764 5.96 -10.30 22.78
C PHE A 764 5.33 -8.93 22.51
N ARG A 765 5.86 -7.87 23.15
CA ARG A 765 5.41 -6.48 23.01
C ARG A 765 6.45 -5.62 22.31
N PHE A 766 7.19 -6.19 21.37
CA PHE A 766 7.99 -5.41 20.44
C PHE A 766 7.08 -4.71 19.43
N HIS A 767 7.11 -3.39 19.44
CA HIS A 767 6.17 -2.53 18.74
C HIS A 767 6.84 -1.73 17.63
N SER A 768 6.10 -1.58 16.54
CA SER A 768 6.50 -0.79 15.41
C SER A 768 6.16 0.70 15.61
N ILE A 769 7.17 1.56 15.72
CA ILE A 769 7.06 3.03 15.79
C ILE A 769 6.50 3.74 14.54
N ASP A 770 6.32 3.04 13.43
CA ASP A 770 5.77 3.57 12.17
C ASP A 770 5.19 2.41 11.36
N LYS A 771 4.43 2.74 10.32
CA LYS A 771 3.84 1.85 9.34
C LYS A 771 4.82 1.34 8.30
N LYS A 772 5.90 2.07 8.02
CA LYS A 772 6.80 1.84 6.88
C LYS A 772 8.23 1.66 7.36
N THR A 773 9.03 0.92 6.61
CA THR A 773 10.41 0.53 6.92
C THR A 773 11.31 1.70 7.29
N ARG A 774 11.16 2.84 6.61
CA ARG A 774 12.14 3.93 6.65
C ARG A 774 12.41 4.47 8.05
N ASN A 775 11.39 4.75 8.87
CA ASN A 775 11.61 5.27 10.22
C ASN A 775 12.19 4.20 11.16
N HIS A 776 11.80 2.94 11.01
CA HIS A 776 12.40 1.84 11.77
C HIS A 776 13.86 1.68 11.45
N ASN A 777 14.19 1.67 10.16
CA ASN A 777 15.55 1.48 9.73
C ASN A 777 16.43 2.65 10.18
N LEU A 778 15.99 3.90 10.02
CA LEU A 778 16.70 5.07 10.54
C LEU A 778 16.89 4.98 12.07
N LYS A 779 15.89 4.47 12.79
CA LYS A 779 15.98 4.27 14.25
C LYS A 779 16.95 3.15 14.61
N LEU A 780 16.97 2.06 13.84
CA LEU A 780 17.89 0.94 14.01
C LEU A 780 19.34 1.35 13.74
N GLN A 781 19.58 2.06 12.64
CA GLN A 781 20.94 2.42 12.22
C GLN A 781 21.47 3.59 13.05
N TYR A 782 20.72 4.68 13.16
CA TYR A 782 21.23 5.97 13.65
C TYR A 782 20.61 6.44 14.98
N ASN A 783 19.65 5.70 15.52
CA ASN A 783 18.81 6.15 16.64
C ASN A 783 18.03 7.45 16.34
N GLN A 784 17.62 7.66 15.09
CA GLN A 784 16.88 8.85 14.63
C GLN A 784 15.64 8.47 13.84
N THR A 785 14.74 9.42 13.62
CA THR A 785 13.51 9.28 12.85
C THR A 785 13.32 10.51 11.95
N TRP A 786 12.57 10.37 10.85
CA TRP A 786 12.34 11.49 9.92
C TRP A 786 11.47 12.61 10.50
N VAL A 787 10.80 12.39 11.63
CA VAL A 787 10.11 13.47 12.35
C VAL A 787 11.09 14.43 13.05
N GLU A 788 12.34 14.00 13.24
CA GLU A 788 13.44 14.79 13.82
C GLU A 788 14.29 15.48 12.72
N GLN A 789 13.85 15.48 11.46
CA GLN A 789 14.67 15.98 10.34
C GLN A 789 15.11 17.45 10.48
N ASP A 790 14.30 18.26 11.16
CA ASP A 790 14.61 19.68 11.43
C ASP A 790 15.79 19.82 12.41
N ASP A 791 16.04 18.82 13.25
CA ASP A 791 17.13 18.81 14.22
C ASP A 791 18.44 18.30 13.61
N PHE A 792 18.40 17.61 12.46
CA PHE A 792 19.60 17.03 11.84
C PHE A 792 20.69 18.07 11.54
N PRO A 793 20.38 19.29 11.04
CA PRO A 793 21.37 20.35 10.85
C PRO A 793 22.05 20.83 12.11
N THR A 794 21.48 20.55 13.30
CA THR A 794 22.06 20.94 14.60
C THR A 794 23.08 19.94 15.12
N PHE A 795 23.25 18.81 14.45
CA PHE A 795 24.21 17.79 14.89
C PHE A 795 25.65 18.29 14.72
N GLU A 796 26.34 18.46 15.86
CA GLU A 796 27.77 18.83 15.87
C GLU A 796 28.64 17.75 15.21
N GLU A 797 28.25 16.48 15.35
CA GLU A 797 28.92 15.34 14.76
C GLU A 797 27.94 14.47 13.98
N LYS A 798 28.44 13.86 12.89
CA LYS A 798 27.64 12.92 12.12
C LYS A 798 27.23 11.72 12.96
N LYS A 799 25.96 11.33 12.88
CA LYS A 799 25.44 10.18 13.64
C LYS A 799 25.96 8.86 13.03
N PRO A 800 26.54 7.95 13.84
CA PRO A 800 27.06 6.68 13.34
C PRO A 800 25.95 5.66 13.06
N ASN A 801 26.05 4.93 11.94
CA ASN A 801 25.26 3.72 11.73
C ASN A 801 25.78 2.55 12.59
N LEU A 802 25.06 1.41 12.59
CA LEU A 802 25.47 0.24 13.37
C LEU A 802 26.84 -0.29 12.95
N ILE A 803 27.12 -0.38 11.65
CA ILE A 803 28.41 -0.87 11.15
C ILE A 803 29.56 -0.01 11.70
N ASN A 804 29.43 1.31 11.67
CA ASN A 804 30.42 2.22 12.22
C ASN A 804 30.62 2.03 13.73
N GLU A 805 29.54 1.84 14.49
CA GLU A 805 29.59 1.58 15.93
C GLU A 805 30.40 0.31 16.25
N PHE A 806 30.22 -0.76 15.49
CA PHE A 806 30.96 -2.01 15.68
C PHE A 806 32.42 -1.90 15.24
N LYS A 807 32.70 -1.22 14.12
CA LYS A 807 34.08 -0.95 13.66
C LYS A 807 34.89 -0.16 14.69
N LYS A 808 34.29 0.86 15.31
CA LYS A 808 34.89 1.66 16.41
C LYS A 808 35.21 0.83 17.66
N ARG A 809 34.62 -0.35 17.78
CA ARG A 809 34.83 -1.32 18.87
C ARG A 809 35.72 -2.49 18.47
N GLY A 810 36.37 -2.43 17.31
CA GLY A 810 37.31 -3.45 16.88
C GLY A 810 36.68 -4.72 16.33
N TYR A 811 35.41 -4.68 15.91
CA TYR A 811 34.78 -5.81 15.24
C TYR A 811 35.09 -5.80 13.74
N ILE A 812 35.29 -6.99 13.17
CA ILE A 812 35.23 -7.20 11.73
C ILE A 812 33.76 -7.24 11.32
N THR A 813 33.39 -6.46 10.31
CA THR A 813 31.99 -6.28 9.92
C THR A 813 31.68 -6.96 8.59
N GLY A 814 30.63 -7.78 8.57
CA GLY A 814 30.06 -8.39 7.38
C GLY A 814 28.65 -7.86 7.14
N HIS A 815 28.33 -7.50 5.91
CA HIS A 815 27.00 -7.06 5.50
C HIS A 815 26.54 -7.83 4.25
N ALA A 816 25.40 -8.49 4.33
CA ALA A 816 24.83 -9.19 3.17
C ALA A 816 23.34 -8.90 3.05
N ALA A 817 22.89 -8.56 1.86
CA ALA A 817 21.50 -8.16 1.67
C ALA A 817 20.97 -8.58 0.30
N ASN A 818 19.70 -8.99 0.28
CA ASN A 818 18.93 -9.14 -0.96
C ASN A 818 18.11 -7.89 -1.30
N THR A 819 18.44 -6.76 -0.68
CA THR A 819 17.82 -5.43 -0.85
C THR A 819 18.78 -4.38 -0.29
N CYS A 820 18.40 -3.11 -0.20
CA CYS A 820 19.21 -2.05 0.45
C CYS A 820 18.49 -1.46 1.66
N THR A 821 17.64 -2.18 2.39
CA THR A 821 16.83 -1.59 3.47
C THR A 821 17.60 -0.63 4.39
N SER A 822 18.84 -0.94 4.79
CA SER A 822 19.71 0.00 5.55
C SER A 822 20.25 1.19 4.76
N LEU A 823 20.60 1.00 3.50
CA LEU A 823 21.12 2.04 2.60
C LEU A 823 19.99 2.85 1.93
N CYS A 824 18.73 2.46 2.13
CA CYS A 824 17.54 3.10 1.56
C CYS A 824 17.19 4.44 2.17
N ASN A 825 17.71 4.76 3.35
CA ASN A 825 17.16 5.82 4.18
C ASN A 825 17.16 7.17 3.46
N PHE A 826 18.19 7.47 2.66
CA PHE A 826 18.37 8.74 1.99
C PHE A 826 17.95 8.77 0.51
N ARG A 827 17.48 7.65 -0.07
CA ARG A 827 17.20 7.49 -1.51
C ARG A 827 16.37 8.59 -2.18
N SER A 828 15.40 9.16 -1.47
CA SER A 828 14.56 10.20 -2.06
C SER A 828 15.36 11.47 -2.22
N ILE A 829 15.24 12.14 -3.37
CA ILE A 829 15.83 13.48 -3.59
C ILE A 829 15.51 14.44 -2.43
N GLN A 830 14.33 14.29 -1.81
CA GLN A 830 13.94 15.04 -0.62
C GLN A 830 14.84 14.82 0.60
N TYR A 831 15.39 13.62 0.78
CA TYR A 831 16.15 13.22 1.97
C TYR A 831 17.67 13.25 1.76
N GLN A 832 18.13 13.26 0.51
CA GLN A 832 19.55 13.31 0.17
C GLN A 832 20.35 14.42 0.86
N PRO A 833 19.85 15.67 0.98
CA PRO A 833 20.58 16.74 1.67
C PRO A 833 20.93 16.42 3.13
N TYR A 834 20.20 15.51 3.78
CA TYR A 834 20.44 15.14 5.17
C TYR A 834 21.55 14.10 5.35
N LYS A 835 21.93 13.37 4.28
CA LYS A 835 22.98 12.34 4.33
C LYS A 835 24.31 12.86 4.89
N GLN A 836 24.59 14.15 4.71
CA GLN A 836 25.79 14.78 5.27
C GLN A 836 25.88 14.72 6.80
N TYR A 837 24.76 14.56 7.52
CA TYR A 837 24.68 14.48 8.99
C TYR A 837 24.83 13.06 9.54
N PHE A 838 25.08 12.07 8.68
CA PHE A 838 25.16 10.65 9.06
C PHE A 838 26.44 10.00 8.52
N PHE A 839 27.01 9.06 9.28
CA PHE A 839 28.10 8.20 8.79
C PHE A 839 27.51 6.94 8.17
N GLU A 840 27.61 6.83 6.85
CA GLU A 840 27.25 5.63 6.08
C GLU A 840 28.48 4.72 5.91
N ASP A 841 28.93 4.11 6.99
CA ASP A 841 30.01 3.12 6.93
C ASP A 841 29.48 1.78 6.38
N TYR A 842 30.30 1.08 5.60
CA TYR A 842 29.91 -0.17 4.92
C TYR A 842 30.62 -1.37 5.54
N GLY A 843 30.14 -2.59 5.30
CA GLY A 843 30.81 -3.80 5.80
C GLY A 843 32.27 -3.85 5.35
N ASP A 844 33.18 -4.32 6.21
CA ASP A 844 34.54 -4.68 5.76
C ASP A 844 34.45 -5.75 4.66
N HIS A 845 33.45 -6.62 4.75
CA HIS A 845 32.97 -7.53 3.70
C HIS A 845 31.51 -7.20 3.38
N GLU A 846 31.17 -6.96 2.11
CA GLU A 846 29.82 -6.58 1.70
C GLU A 846 29.35 -7.28 0.41
N PHE A 847 28.17 -7.88 0.47
CA PHE A 847 27.44 -8.42 -0.69
C PHE A 847 26.02 -7.85 -0.77
N LEU A 848 25.78 -6.95 -1.71
CA LEU A 848 24.46 -6.41 -2.03
C LEU A 848 23.95 -7.00 -3.34
N MET A 849 22.84 -7.72 -3.30
CA MET A 849 22.29 -8.39 -4.47
C MET A 849 21.38 -7.47 -5.29
N TYR A 850 22.02 -6.51 -5.97
CA TYR A 850 21.41 -5.53 -6.86
C TYR A 850 21.48 -5.94 -8.33
N ASP A 851 21.23 -7.22 -8.58
CA ASP A 851 21.31 -7.75 -9.93
C ASP A 851 20.10 -7.33 -10.77
N PRO A 852 20.28 -6.89 -12.03
CA PRO A 852 19.16 -6.56 -12.91
C PRO A 852 18.25 -7.77 -13.26
N GLN A 853 18.71 -9.01 -13.07
CA GLN A 853 17.84 -10.20 -13.14
C GLN A 853 16.91 -10.32 -11.94
N TYR A 854 17.30 -9.77 -10.79
CA TYR A 854 16.49 -9.81 -9.59
C TYR A 854 15.61 -8.58 -9.48
N ILE A 855 16.17 -7.37 -9.55
CA ILE A 855 15.42 -6.12 -9.47
C ILE A 855 15.32 -5.54 -10.89
N ASP A 856 14.10 -5.34 -11.36
CA ASP A 856 13.86 -4.74 -12.68
C ASP A 856 14.25 -3.25 -12.65
N PRO A 857 15.25 -2.82 -13.45
CA PRO A 857 15.72 -1.44 -13.44
C PRO A 857 14.70 -0.44 -14.01
N GLU A 858 13.74 -0.91 -14.80
CA GLU A 858 12.69 -0.08 -15.39
C GLU A 858 11.41 -0.08 -14.54
N ASN A 859 11.21 -1.12 -13.72
CA ASN A 859 10.01 -1.28 -12.89
C ASN A 859 10.29 -1.92 -11.53
N TYR A 860 10.68 -1.10 -10.55
CA TYR A 860 10.92 -1.52 -9.17
C TYR A 860 9.72 -2.24 -8.50
N TYR A 861 8.50 -1.96 -8.96
CA TYR A 861 7.25 -2.50 -8.40
C TYR A 861 6.70 -3.69 -9.20
N ASN A 862 7.54 -4.34 -10.00
CA ASN A 862 7.16 -5.53 -10.75
C ASN A 862 6.62 -6.62 -9.78
N LEU A 863 5.43 -7.16 -10.07
CA LEU A 863 4.82 -8.22 -9.26
C LEU A 863 5.34 -9.62 -9.60
N ASN A 864 6.08 -9.77 -10.70
CA ASN A 864 6.66 -11.04 -11.13
C ASN A 864 8.16 -11.14 -10.83
N GLN A 865 8.81 -10.01 -10.50
CA GLN A 865 10.26 -9.90 -10.31
C GLN A 865 10.58 -8.92 -9.17
N GLY A 866 11.70 -9.13 -8.47
CA GLY A 866 12.20 -8.19 -7.47
C GLY A 866 11.53 -8.31 -6.10
N ILE A 867 11.66 -7.23 -5.33
CA ILE A 867 11.27 -7.22 -3.91
C ILE A 867 9.76 -7.24 -3.70
N ASN A 868 8.95 -6.89 -4.71
CA ASN A 868 7.48 -6.88 -4.63
C ASN A 868 6.85 -8.11 -5.28
N SER A 869 7.67 -9.06 -5.74
CA SER A 869 7.19 -10.24 -6.45
C SER A 869 6.26 -11.10 -5.57
N ILE A 870 5.13 -11.48 -6.14
CA ILE A 870 4.21 -12.49 -5.59
C ILE A 870 4.61 -13.92 -5.97
N LEU A 871 5.69 -14.05 -6.74
CA LEU A 871 6.29 -15.32 -7.13
C LEU A 871 7.57 -15.57 -6.31
N ARG A 872 8.02 -16.83 -6.29
CA ARG A 872 9.28 -17.19 -5.64
C ARG A 872 10.43 -16.38 -6.25
N ARG A 873 11.28 -15.82 -5.40
CA ARG A 873 12.36 -14.91 -5.80
C ARG A 873 13.63 -15.70 -6.07
N CYS A 874 13.85 -15.97 -7.35
CA CYS A 874 14.94 -16.82 -7.80
C CYS A 874 15.98 -16.01 -8.57
N ILE A 875 17.26 -16.25 -8.28
CA ILE A 875 18.38 -15.80 -9.10
C ILE A 875 19.47 -16.86 -9.05
N TYR A 876 20.14 -17.12 -10.17
CA TYR A 876 21.18 -18.16 -10.25
C TYR A 876 20.68 -19.52 -9.77
N ASN A 877 19.53 -19.94 -10.30
CA ASN A 877 18.94 -21.26 -10.08
C ASN A 877 18.58 -21.60 -8.61
N THR A 878 18.59 -20.60 -7.72
CA THR A 878 18.39 -20.73 -6.26
C THR A 878 17.62 -19.51 -5.73
N ASP A 879 17.16 -19.57 -4.48
CA ASP A 879 16.45 -18.44 -3.88
C ASP A 879 17.41 -17.29 -3.54
N THR A 880 16.90 -16.06 -3.59
CA THR A 880 17.67 -14.87 -3.21
C THR A 880 18.17 -14.94 -1.76
N SER A 881 17.35 -15.43 -0.83
CA SER A 881 17.72 -15.57 0.58
C SER A 881 18.85 -16.58 0.82
N GLU A 882 18.94 -17.64 0.01
CA GLU A 882 20.01 -18.65 0.11
C GLU A 882 21.40 -18.03 -0.09
N HIS A 883 21.53 -17.09 -1.02
CA HIS A 883 22.78 -16.39 -1.30
C HIS A 883 23.26 -15.55 -0.13
N VAL A 884 22.34 -14.81 0.51
CA VAL A 884 22.64 -13.96 1.67
C VAL A 884 23.15 -14.82 2.84
N PHE A 885 22.46 -15.93 3.15
CA PHE A 885 22.88 -16.83 4.21
C PHE A 885 24.22 -17.51 3.93
N LYS A 886 24.44 -18.00 2.70
CA LYS A 886 25.73 -18.62 2.32
C LYS A 886 26.90 -17.65 2.44
N TYR A 887 26.71 -16.39 2.07
CA TYR A 887 27.73 -15.36 2.26
C TYR A 887 28.00 -15.13 3.75
N GLY A 888 26.96 -15.02 4.57
CA GLY A 888 27.07 -14.90 6.02
C GLY A 888 27.79 -16.08 6.67
N GLU A 889 27.48 -17.32 6.28
CA GLU A 889 28.17 -18.53 6.74
C GLU A 889 29.66 -18.49 6.41
N LEU A 890 30.01 -18.12 5.18
CA LEU A 890 31.40 -18.03 4.76
C LEU A 890 32.16 -16.96 5.54
N PHE A 891 31.54 -15.80 5.78
CA PHE A 891 32.09 -14.75 6.63
C PHE A 891 32.39 -15.25 8.04
N LEU A 892 31.42 -15.92 8.67
CA LEU A 892 31.58 -16.50 10.00
C LEU A 892 32.67 -17.58 10.03
N GLN A 893 32.78 -18.41 9.00
CA GLN A 893 33.84 -19.42 8.91
C GLN A 893 35.22 -18.76 8.76
N LYS A 894 35.31 -17.71 7.94
CA LYS A 894 36.57 -17.07 7.58
C LYS A 894 37.21 -16.33 8.76
N TYR A 895 36.37 -15.73 9.61
CA TYR A 895 36.75 -14.95 10.77
C TYR A 895 36.34 -15.62 12.08
N ARG A 896 36.41 -16.97 12.12
CA ARG A 896 35.93 -17.78 13.25
C ARG A 896 36.48 -17.31 14.60
N ASP A 897 37.78 -17.01 14.64
CA ASP A 897 38.52 -16.71 15.86
C ASP A 897 38.54 -15.21 16.21
N ASP A 898 37.95 -14.37 15.37
CA ASP A 898 37.98 -12.90 15.49
C ASP A 898 36.62 -12.35 15.97
N PRO A 899 36.60 -11.18 16.65
CA PRO A 899 35.37 -10.50 17.00
C PRO A 899 34.67 -9.99 15.74
N LYS A 900 33.37 -10.25 15.62
CA LYS A 900 32.65 -9.98 14.38
C LYS A 900 31.20 -9.57 14.57
N TYR A 901 30.78 -8.68 13.69
CA TYR A 901 29.41 -8.23 13.54
C TYR A 901 28.93 -8.61 12.15
N LEU A 902 27.93 -9.47 12.07
CA LEU A 902 27.31 -9.88 10.82
C LEU A 902 25.90 -9.30 10.76
N PHE A 903 25.64 -8.46 9.77
CA PHE A 903 24.32 -7.91 9.50
C PHE A 903 23.77 -8.49 8.19
N MET A 904 22.63 -9.17 8.26
CA MET A 904 21.97 -9.77 7.10
C MET A 904 20.58 -9.20 6.92
N GLU A 905 20.24 -8.74 5.71
CA GLU A 905 18.94 -8.14 5.40
C GLU A 905 18.16 -8.94 4.35
N PHE A 906 16.86 -9.12 4.63
CA PHE A 906 15.94 -9.88 3.80
C PHE A 906 14.67 -9.08 3.53
N THR A 907 14.20 -9.10 2.28
CA THR A 907 12.90 -8.55 1.89
C THR A 907 11.88 -9.61 1.52
N ASP A 908 12.15 -10.89 1.72
CA ASP A 908 11.33 -12.01 1.26
C ASP A 908 9.86 -11.94 1.76
N SER A 909 9.59 -11.23 2.87
CA SER A 909 8.23 -11.00 3.36
C SER A 909 7.55 -9.74 2.80
N HIS A 910 8.29 -8.87 2.08
CA HIS A 910 7.81 -7.59 1.55
C HIS A 910 7.00 -7.80 0.27
N GLU A 911 5.91 -8.55 0.36
CA GLU A 911 5.09 -8.91 -0.79
C GLU A 911 3.59 -9.00 -0.50
N MET A 912 2.80 -9.09 -1.57
CA MET A 912 1.36 -8.87 -1.51
C MET A 912 0.55 -10.04 -0.91
N THR A 913 1.11 -11.24 -0.80
CA THR A 913 0.41 -12.49 -0.47
C THR A 913 0.72 -13.03 0.92
N SER A 914 1.82 -12.59 1.55
CA SER A 914 2.41 -13.19 2.76
C SER A 914 2.87 -14.64 2.61
N GLU A 915 2.92 -15.18 1.39
CA GLU A 915 3.26 -16.58 1.13
C GLU A 915 4.76 -16.78 0.81
N ILE A 916 5.43 -15.80 0.22
CA ILE A 916 6.81 -15.96 -0.28
C ILE A 916 7.80 -16.13 0.87
N VAL A 917 7.54 -15.52 2.02
CA VAL A 917 8.36 -15.72 3.23
C VAL A 917 8.48 -17.20 3.63
N SER A 918 7.56 -18.08 3.22
CA SER A 918 7.68 -19.52 3.50
C SER A 918 8.92 -20.17 2.86
N TYR A 919 9.46 -19.59 1.77
CA TYR A 919 10.71 -20.06 1.17
C TYR A 919 11.94 -19.69 2.00
N LEU A 920 11.84 -18.69 2.88
CA LEU A 920 12.91 -18.30 3.80
C LEU A 920 13.14 -19.36 4.88
N ASP A 921 12.11 -20.15 5.23
CA ASP A 921 12.16 -21.10 6.36
C ASP A 921 13.28 -22.13 6.21
N ASP A 922 13.42 -22.72 5.03
CA ASP A 922 14.46 -23.72 4.77
C ASP A 922 15.86 -23.10 4.88
N HIS A 923 16.06 -21.92 4.30
CA HIS A 923 17.37 -21.29 4.26
C HIS A 923 17.79 -20.75 5.62
N LEU A 924 16.88 -20.12 6.36
CA LEU A 924 17.14 -19.65 7.72
C LEU A 924 17.36 -20.81 8.67
N TYR A 925 16.57 -21.89 8.59
CA TYR A 925 16.81 -23.10 9.36
C TYR A 925 18.21 -23.69 9.09
N GLN A 926 18.60 -23.84 7.82
CA GLN A 926 19.92 -24.37 7.46
C GLN A 926 21.05 -23.47 7.96
N PHE A 927 20.91 -22.15 7.81
CA PHE A 927 21.86 -21.18 8.35
C PHE A 927 22.05 -21.38 9.86
N LEU A 928 20.96 -21.45 10.62
CA LEU A 928 20.99 -21.63 12.07
C LEU A 928 21.62 -22.97 12.47
N VAL A 929 21.34 -24.06 11.74
CA VAL A 929 22.00 -25.35 11.93
C VAL A 929 23.50 -25.24 11.66
N ASN A 930 23.89 -24.58 10.57
CA ASN A 930 25.29 -24.45 10.17
C ASN A 930 26.08 -23.63 11.19
N ILE A 931 25.55 -22.50 11.68
CA ILE A 931 26.26 -21.72 12.72
C ILE A 931 26.29 -22.47 14.07
N LYS A 932 25.30 -23.33 14.37
CA LYS A 932 25.37 -24.25 15.52
C LYS A 932 26.56 -25.21 15.39
N LEU A 933 26.71 -25.83 14.22
CA LEU A 933 27.83 -26.73 13.93
C LEU A 933 29.20 -26.03 13.97
N LEU A 934 29.24 -24.72 13.71
CA LEU A 934 30.46 -23.91 13.82
C LEU A 934 30.80 -23.50 15.28
N GLY A 935 29.89 -23.73 16.23
CA GLY A 935 30.03 -23.42 17.65
C GLY A 935 29.48 -22.05 18.07
N TYR A 936 28.71 -21.36 17.23
CA TYR A 936 28.19 -20.02 17.55
C TYR A 936 27.06 -20.01 18.59
N PHE A 937 26.55 -21.17 19.00
CA PHE A 937 25.66 -21.27 20.17
C PHE A 937 26.38 -21.75 21.43
N GLU A 938 27.70 -21.90 21.40
CA GLU A 938 28.48 -22.42 22.54
C GLU A 938 29.19 -21.33 23.34
N LYS A 939 29.63 -20.24 22.68
CA LYS A 939 30.44 -19.21 23.31
C LYS A 939 30.21 -17.81 22.76
N GLU A 940 30.18 -16.84 23.66
CA GLU A 940 30.34 -15.38 23.46
C GLU A 940 29.58 -14.82 22.24
N THR A 941 28.39 -15.36 21.96
CA THR A 941 27.59 -14.97 20.79
C THR A 941 26.20 -14.53 21.19
N ASN A 942 25.73 -13.48 20.50
CA ASN A 942 24.35 -13.04 20.47
C ASN A 942 23.82 -13.06 19.04
N VAL A 943 22.74 -13.82 18.82
CA VAL A 943 22.02 -13.87 17.54
C VAL A 943 20.67 -13.18 17.72
N MET A 944 20.40 -12.16 16.92
CA MET A 944 19.15 -11.41 16.94
C MET A 944 18.39 -11.63 15.64
N LEU A 945 17.11 -12.00 15.75
CA LEU A 945 16.17 -12.02 14.63
C LEU A 945 15.20 -10.85 14.85
N VAL A 946 15.18 -9.91 13.92
CA VAL A 946 14.37 -8.69 14.01
C VAL A 946 13.61 -8.42 12.72
N SER A 947 12.44 -7.80 12.88
CA SER A 947 11.71 -7.15 11.80
C SER A 947 11.37 -5.71 12.18
N ASP A 948 11.18 -4.84 11.20
CA ASP A 948 10.75 -3.45 11.39
C ASP A 948 9.25 -3.29 11.66
N HIS A 949 8.44 -4.00 10.88
CA HIS A 949 7.00 -4.07 10.99
C HIS A 949 6.51 -5.40 10.43
N GLY A 950 5.24 -5.73 10.62
CA GLY A 950 4.58 -6.83 9.93
C GLY A 950 4.11 -6.47 8.52
N GLN A 951 3.40 -7.42 7.90
CA GLN A 951 2.86 -7.25 6.54
C GLN A 951 1.90 -6.05 6.46
N HIS A 952 2.11 -5.20 5.45
CA HIS A 952 1.25 -4.05 5.20
C HIS A 952 0.57 -4.05 3.84
N ILE A 953 1.04 -4.84 2.87
CA ILE A 953 0.56 -4.78 1.49
C ILE A 953 -0.81 -5.47 1.36
N ILE A 954 -1.01 -6.66 1.94
CA ILE A 954 -2.32 -7.36 1.96
C ILE A 954 -3.44 -6.45 2.47
N THR A 955 -3.12 -5.62 3.46
CA THR A 955 -4.09 -4.79 4.16
C THR A 955 -4.81 -3.85 3.20
N SER A 956 -4.22 -3.51 2.06
CA SER A 956 -4.81 -2.68 1.01
C SER A 956 -5.98 -3.33 0.28
N PHE A 957 -6.10 -4.66 0.31
CA PHE A 957 -7.13 -5.41 -0.42
C PHE A 957 -8.29 -5.88 0.45
N ILE A 958 -8.12 -5.88 1.77
CA ILE A 958 -9.16 -6.29 2.71
C ILE A 958 -9.75 -5.06 3.36
N TYR A 959 -11.08 -4.95 3.29
CA TYR A 959 -11.82 -3.84 3.88
C TYR A 959 -11.46 -3.67 5.36
N ARG A 960 -11.12 -2.44 5.73
CA ARG A 960 -10.82 -2.06 7.10
C ARG A 960 -11.94 -1.17 7.62
N PRO A 961 -12.57 -1.49 8.76
CA PRO A 961 -13.29 -0.45 9.48
C PRO A 961 -12.31 0.69 9.79
N PRO A 962 -12.73 1.96 9.67
CA PRO A 962 -11.85 3.09 9.94
C PRO A 962 -11.36 3.07 11.39
N ASN A 963 -10.08 3.35 11.59
CA ASN A 963 -9.50 3.49 12.93
C ASN A 963 -10.01 4.80 13.53
N THR A 964 -10.87 4.71 14.54
CA THR A 964 -11.33 5.87 15.28
C THR A 964 -10.64 5.91 16.64
N TYR A 965 -10.58 7.09 17.26
CA TYR A 965 -10.07 7.23 18.63
C TYR A 965 -10.89 6.39 19.65
N LEU A 966 -12.16 6.10 19.36
CA LEU A 966 -13.07 5.37 20.24
C LEU A 966 -13.08 3.85 19.98
N ASP A 967 -12.48 3.41 18.88
CA ASP A 967 -12.31 2.01 18.50
C ASP A 967 -10.94 1.84 17.81
N PRO A 968 -9.83 2.02 18.57
CA PRO A 968 -8.49 1.79 18.05
C PRO A 968 -8.33 0.29 17.73
N THR A 969 -8.49 -0.01 16.45
CA THR A 969 -7.99 -1.19 15.72
C THR A 969 -8.25 -2.57 16.30
N ASN A 970 -9.43 -3.15 16.04
CA ASN A 970 -9.63 -4.61 16.08
C ASN A 970 -9.23 -5.31 14.76
N SER A 971 -8.62 -4.59 13.81
CA SER A 971 -8.19 -5.17 12.53
C SER A 971 -6.91 -6.00 12.73
N PHE A 972 -7.04 -7.32 12.58
CA PHE A 972 -5.92 -8.29 12.60
C PHE A 972 -4.69 -7.78 11.85
N PHE A 973 -4.90 -7.23 10.65
CA PHE A 973 -3.84 -6.72 9.78
C PHE A 973 -3.03 -5.57 10.36
N GLN A 974 -3.68 -4.66 11.07
CA GLN A 974 -2.99 -3.54 11.69
C GLN A 974 -2.26 -3.98 12.95
N ILE A 975 -2.88 -4.84 13.74
CA ILE A 975 -2.25 -5.44 14.92
C ILE A 975 -0.99 -6.19 14.49
N GLU A 976 -1.09 -7.02 13.46
CA GLU A 976 0.03 -7.79 12.93
C GLU A 976 1.12 -6.90 12.32
N ARG A 977 0.75 -5.86 11.56
CA ARG A 977 1.71 -4.87 11.06
C ARG A 977 2.51 -4.20 12.17
N LEU A 978 1.90 -3.97 13.33
CA LEU A 978 2.51 -3.23 14.42
C LEU A 978 3.14 -4.14 15.49
N LEU A 979 3.07 -5.46 15.32
CA LEU A 979 3.73 -6.49 16.14
C LEU A 979 4.79 -7.26 15.33
N PRO A 980 5.89 -6.60 14.94
CA PRO A 980 7.02 -7.24 14.28
C PRO A 980 7.65 -8.35 15.15
N LEU A 981 8.46 -9.19 14.51
CA LEU A 981 9.28 -10.18 15.19
C LEU A 981 10.48 -9.52 15.89
N PHE A 982 10.72 -9.83 17.17
CA PHE A 982 12.02 -9.67 17.80
C PHE A 982 12.34 -10.83 18.74
N MET A 983 13.45 -11.50 18.46
CA MET A 983 14.00 -12.60 19.23
C MET A 983 15.50 -12.41 19.42
N SER A 984 16.03 -12.81 20.58
CA SER A 984 17.46 -12.83 20.85
C SER A 984 17.85 -14.19 21.43
N ILE A 985 18.92 -14.77 20.88
CA ILE A 985 19.53 -16.00 21.35
C ILE A 985 20.90 -15.63 21.92
N MET A 986 21.08 -15.88 23.21
CA MET A 986 22.31 -15.56 23.91
C MET A 986 22.94 -16.84 24.45
N THR A 987 24.25 -16.96 24.26
CA THR A 987 25.05 -18.05 24.79
C THR A 987 25.11 -18.00 26.32
N LYS A 988 25.05 -19.17 26.98
CA LYS A 988 24.94 -19.25 28.43
C LYS A 988 26.21 -18.84 29.14
N ASP A 989 27.38 -18.87 28.50
CA ASP A 989 28.60 -18.30 29.06
C ASP A 989 28.47 -16.79 29.28
N ILE A 990 27.85 -16.05 28.35
CA ILE A 990 27.50 -14.63 28.57
C ILE A 990 26.54 -14.51 29.76
N LEU A 991 25.46 -15.29 29.79
CA LEU A 991 24.46 -15.22 30.87
C LEU A 991 25.04 -15.61 32.23
N ASN A 992 25.98 -16.55 32.28
CA ASN A 992 26.66 -16.95 33.51
C ASN A 992 27.65 -15.88 34.00
N ASN A 993 28.31 -15.18 33.07
CA ASN A 993 29.16 -14.03 33.39
C ASN A 993 28.33 -12.82 33.84
N TYR A 994 27.07 -12.72 33.38
CA TYR A 994 26.15 -11.63 33.69
C TYR A 994 24.76 -12.13 34.14
N PRO A 995 24.63 -12.75 35.33
CA PRO A 995 23.40 -13.45 35.73
C PRO A 995 22.14 -12.57 35.77
N SER A 996 22.29 -11.27 36.06
CA SER A 996 21.18 -10.31 36.04
C SER A 996 20.55 -10.14 34.66
N LEU A 997 21.28 -10.45 33.58
CA LEU A 997 20.76 -10.37 32.22
C LEU A 997 19.69 -11.41 31.96
N ASP A 998 19.85 -12.64 32.43
CA ASP A 998 18.87 -13.70 32.20
C ASP A 998 17.52 -13.32 32.81
N GLU A 999 17.54 -12.95 34.10
CA GLU A 999 16.32 -12.49 34.80
C GLU A 999 15.71 -11.27 34.11
N THR A 1000 16.53 -10.27 33.75
CA THR A 1000 16.05 -9.04 33.13
C THR A 1000 15.45 -9.27 31.75
N MET A 1001 16.14 -10.04 30.88
CA MET A 1001 15.65 -10.37 29.56
C MET A 1001 14.37 -11.19 29.64
N PHE A 1002 14.29 -12.15 30.57
CA PHE A 1002 13.08 -12.94 30.82
C PHE A 1002 11.89 -12.04 31.18
N GLN A 1003 12.06 -11.12 32.13
CA GLN A 1003 11.03 -10.15 32.53
C GLN A 1003 10.66 -9.19 31.39
N ASN A 1004 11.65 -8.78 30.59
CA ASN A 1004 11.46 -7.86 29.48
C ASN A 1004 10.71 -8.47 28.29
N GLN A 1005 10.57 -9.80 28.19
CA GLN A 1005 9.73 -10.44 27.15
C GLN A 1005 8.30 -9.89 27.13
N GLN A 1006 7.78 -9.50 28.30
CA GLN A 1006 6.45 -8.94 28.46
C GLN A 1006 6.43 -7.40 28.47
N ARG A 1007 7.56 -6.71 28.31
CA ARG A 1007 7.65 -5.24 28.36
C ARG A 1007 7.52 -4.64 26.96
N LEU A 1008 6.86 -3.48 26.90
CA LEU A 1008 6.73 -2.72 25.67
C LEU A 1008 8.10 -2.13 25.26
N MET A 1009 8.44 -2.32 23.99
CA MET A 1009 9.70 -1.86 23.41
C MET A 1009 9.56 -1.58 21.92
N SER A 1010 10.58 -0.94 21.33
CA SER A 1010 10.65 -0.50 19.94
C SER A 1010 12.02 -0.79 19.33
N MET A 1011 12.18 -0.43 18.05
CA MET A 1011 13.43 -0.58 17.31
C MET A 1011 14.63 0.10 17.98
N GLN A 1012 14.40 1.15 18.77
CA GLN A 1012 15.46 1.81 19.55
C GLN A 1012 16.11 0.85 20.56
N GLN A 1013 15.30 0.04 21.25
CA GLN A 1013 15.82 -0.96 22.19
C GLN A 1013 16.61 -2.05 21.47
N VAL A 1014 16.22 -2.44 20.25
CA VAL A 1014 16.98 -3.40 19.44
C VAL A 1014 18.37 -2.84 19.11
N ARG A 1015 18.45 -1.60 18.59
CA ARG A 1015 19.73 -0.93 18.30
C ARG A 1015 20.63 -0.90 19.53
N ASN A 1016 20.09 -0.44 20.64
CA ASN A 1016 20.86 -0.25 21.87
C ASN A 1016 21.29 -1.59 22.48
N THR A 1017 20.51 -2.66 22.28
CA THR A 1017 20.90 -4.03 22.64
C THR A 1017 22.05 -4.53 21.78
N ALA A 1018 22.02 -4.29 20.46
CA ALA A 1018 23.11 -4.66 19.57
C ALA A 1018 24.42 -3.98 19.98
N ILE A 1019 24.39 -2.67 20.24
CA ILE A 1019 25.58 -1.92 20.67
C ILE A 1019 26.04 -2.32 22.08
N SER A 1020 25.12 -2.52 23.03
CA SER A 1020 25.47 -2.95 24.39
C SER A 1020 26.11 -4.33 24.41
N SER A 1021 25.77 -5.20 23.44
CA SER A 1021 26.45 -6.48 23.24
C SER A 1021 27.94 -6.29 22.92
N ALA A 1022 28.32 -5.13 22.38
CA ALA A 1022 29.68 -4.79 22.01
C ALA A 1022 30.38 -3.81 22.98
N ASP A 1023 29.75 -3.35 24.07
CA ASP A 1023 30.34 -2.31 24.95
C ASP A 1023 30.11 -2.54 26.46
N GLU A 1024 29.58 -3.71 26.84
CA GLU A 1024 29.16 -4.06 28.22
C GLU A 1024 28.34 -2.94 28.89
N TYR A 1025 28.53 -2.71 30.19
CA TYR A 1025 27.85 -1.69 30.99
C TYR A 1025 28.49 -0.29 30.88
N ASN A 1026 29.60 -0.15 30.13
CA ASN A 1026 30.41 1.06 30.12
C ASN A 1026 29.68 2.24 29.47
N ASN A 1027 28.77 1.96 28.54
CA ASN A 1027 27.92 2.98 27.93
C ASN A 1027 26.52 2.95 28.57
N ALA A 1028 26.38 3.65 29.70
CA ALA A 1028 25.12 3.72 30.43
C ALA A 1028 23.94 4.19 29.56
N ILE A 1029 24.17 5.07 28.58
CA ILE A 1029 23.13 5.61 27.69
C ILE A 1029 22.51 4.49 26.86
N TYR A 1030 23.33 3.66 26.21
CA TYR A 1030 22.82 2.54 25.41
C TYR A 1030 22.33 1.40 26.31
N PHE A 1031 23.06 1.09 27.39
CA PHE A 1031 22.71 -0.02 28.25
C PHE A 1031 21.33 0.17 28.91
N GLN A 1032 21.07 1.34 29.50
CA GLN A 1032 19.81 1.63 30.21
C GLN A 1032 18.58 1.62 29.31
N ASP A 1033 18.78 1.78 28.00
CA ASP A 1033 17.72 1.73 27.00
C ASP A 1033 17.80 0.50 26.09
N SER A 1034 18.50 -0.55 26.53
CA SER A 1034 18.52 -1.86 25.89
C SER A 1034 17.53 -2.83 26.56
N VAL A 1035 17.37 -4.04 26.02
CA VAL A 1035 16.59 -5.11 26.69
C VAL A 1035 17.36 -5.78 27.84
N TYR A 1036 18.62 -5.40 28.07
CA TYR A 1036 19.44 -5.86 29.18
C TYR A 1036 19.17 -5.11 30.48
N TYR A 1037 18.49 -3.96 30.40
CA TYR A 1037 18.12 -3.15 31.56
C TYR A 1037 16.68 -3.43 32.00
N ASN A 1038 16.43 -3.42 33.31
CA ASN A 1038 15.11 -3.70 33.86
C ASN A 1038 14.14 -2.58 33.48
N ARG A 1039 13.20 -2.87 32.56
CA ARG A 1039 12.27 -1.87 32.06
C ARG A 1039 11.07 -1.70 33.00
N PRO A 1040 10.62 -0.46 33.25
CA PRO A 1040 9.47 -0.20 34.12
C PRO A 1040 8.22 -0.88 33.58
N LYS A 1041 7.35 -1.31 34.50
CA LYS A 1041 6.11 -2.02 34.14
C LYS A 1041 5.11 -1.10 33.47
N GLU A 1042 5.15 0.16 33.87
CA GLU A 1042 4.24 1.23 33.50
C GLU A 1042 4.54 1.81 32.11
N PHE A 1043 5.49 1.24 31.34
CA PHE A 1043 5.85 1.75 30.02
C PHE A 1043 4.70 1.53 29.03
N GLN A 1044 4.11 2.63 28.56
CA GLN A 1044 2.99 2.65 27.63
C GLN A 1044 3.42 3.14 26.25
N CYS A 1045 2.55 2.97 25.26
CA CYS A 1045 2.79 3.45 23.89
C CYS A 1045 3.21 4.92 23.78
N PRO A 1046 2.69 5.87 24.56
CA PRO A 1046 3.11 7.27 24.50
C PRO A 1046 4.60 7.48 24.81
N ASN A 1047 5.22 6.51 25.50
CA ASN A 1047 6.64 6.53 25.79
C ASN A 1047 7.49 5.98 24.62
N LEU A 1048 6.86 5.37 23.61
CA LEU A 1048 7.57 4.93 22.40
C LEU A 1048 7.84 6.13 21.47
N PRO A 1049 8.98 6.14 20.77
CA PRO A 1049 9.34 7.21 19.85
C PRO A 1049 8.61 7.04 18.51
N PHE A 1050 7.29 7.17 18.51
CA PHE A 1050 6.46 7.08 17.30
C PHE A 1050 6.85 8.14 16.27
N ALA A 1051 6.99 7.72 15.01
CA ALA A 1051 7.41 8.59 13.92
C ALA A 1051 6.30 8.68 12.87
N GLY A 1052 5.63 9.84 12.80
CA GLY A 1052 4.63 10.12 11.76
C GLY A 1052 3.30 9.37 11.90
N VAL A 1053 3.08 8.70 13.03
CA VAL A 1053 1.82 8.02 13.33
C VAL A 1053 1.26 8.47 14.67
N ASP A 1054 -0.06 8.57 14.73
CA ASP A 1054 -0.79 8.93 15.92
C ASP A 1054 -0.71 7.78 16.95
N PRO A 1055 -0.07 7.98 18.11
CA PRO A 1055 0.16 6.91 19.09
C PRO A 1055 -1.15 6.34 19.61
N ILE A 1056 -2.26 7.08 19.59
CA ILE A 1056 -3.56 6.59 20.07
C ILE A 1056 -4.18 5.64 19.04
N LYS A 1057 -4.07 5.98 17.75
CA LYS A 1057 -4.66 5.19 16.66
C LYS A 1057 -3.83 3.97 16.26
N TRP A 1058 -2.53 3.98 16.52
CA TRP A 1058 -1.57 3.00 16.01
C TRP A 1058 -0.84 2.25 17.12
N CYS A 1059 -1.29 2.40 18.36
CA CYS A 1059 -0.85 1.54 19.44
C CYS A 1059 -1.68 0.25 19.46
N VAL A 1060 -1.00 -0.89 19.51
CA VAL A 1060 -1.65 -2.22 19.67
C VAL A 1060 -1.80 -2.64 21.12
N CYS A 1061 -1.16 -1.91 22.03
CA CYS A 1061 -1.54 -1.93 23.43
C CYS A 1061 -2.86 -1.20 23.55
N LYS A 1062 -3.91 -1.92 23.94
CA LYS A 1062 -5.16 -1.28 24.32
C LYS A 1062 -4.84 -0.26 25.41
N ASN A 1063 -5.16 1.01 25.15
CA ASN A 1063 -5.23 1.99 26.22
C ASN A 1063 -6.24 1.46 27.25
N PRO A 1064 -6.06 1.73 28.55
CA PRO A 1064 -7.09 1.40 29.51
C PRO A 1064 -8.40 2.12 29.12
N ASN A 1065 -9.53 1.75 29.74
CA ASN A 1065 -10.90 1.88 29.23
C ASN A 1065 -11.22 3.16 28.37
N LYS A 1066 -12.25 3.16 27.50
CA LYS A 1066 -12.60 4.30 26.60
C LYS A 1066 -12.47 5.70 27.22
N GLU A 1067 -12.79 5.86 28.49
CA GLU A 1067 -12.64 7.11 29.24
C GLU A 1067 -11.18 7.51 29.46
N GLU A 1068 -10.31 6.56 29.81
CA GLU A 1068 -8.87 6.79 29.97
C GLU A 1068 -8.20 7.04 28.62
N ALA A 1069 -8.65 6.37 27.54
CA ALA A 1069 -8.19 6.71 26.18
C ALA A 1069 -8.56 8.15 25.79
N ARG A 1070 -9.73 8.64 26.22
CA ARG A 1070 -10.18 10.02 26.01
C ARG A 1070 -9.37 11.01 26.85
N GLN A 1071 -9.19 10.74 28.13
CA GLN A 1071 -8.35 11.56 29.02
C GLN A 1071 -6.91 11.63 28.51
N PHE A 1072 -6.35 10.49 28.11
CA PHE A 1072 -5.04 10.41 27.49
C PHE A 1072 -4.97 11.25 26.20
N GLN A 1073 -6.01 11.20 25.36
CA GLN A 1073 -6.08 12.02 24.15
C GLN A 1073 -6.05 13.51 24.48
N GLU A 1074 -6.84 13.94 25.47
CA GLU A 1074 -6.88 15.32 25.92
C GLU A 1074 -5.51 15.77 26.46
N GLU A 1075 -4.86 14.93 27.28
CA GLU A 1075 -3.52 15.19 27.82
C GLU A 1075 -2.45 15.24 26.72
N TYR A 1076 -2.46 14.28 25.79
CA TYR A 1076 -1.50 14.22 24.68
C TYR A 1076 -1.64 15.43 23.74
N LEU A 1077 -2.87 15.79 23.36
CA LEU A 1077 -3.12 16.96 22.53
C LEU A 1077 -2.70 18.25 23.25
N LYS A 1078 -2.97 18.36 24.55
CA LYS A 1078 -2.53 19.47 25.39
C LYS A 1078 -1.01 19.54 25.46
N GLN A 1079 -0.31 18.42 25.63
CA GLN A 1079 1.14 18.36 25.66
C GLN A 1079 1.73 18.78 24.31
N LYS A 1080 1.20 18.29 23.19
CA LYS A 1080 1.64 18.70 21.84
C LYS A 1080 1.43 20.19 21.58
N GLN A 1081 0.33 20.75 22.09
CA GLN A 1081 0.07 22.18 22.01
C GLN A 1081 1.09 22.98 22.84
N ILE A 1082 1.44 22.51 24.03
CA ILE A 1082 2.48 23.13 24.88
C ILE A 1082 3.86 23.04 24.21
N GLU A 1083 4.24 21.87 23.68
CA GLU A 1083 5.51 21.68 22.95
C GLU A 1083 5.61 22.65 21.77
N LYS A 1084 4.51 22.80 21.00
CA LYS A 1084 4.44 23.75 19.89
C LYS A 1084 4.62 25.19 20.37
N GLN A 1085 3.92 25.61 21.43
CA GLN A 1085 4.05 26.95 22.01
C GLN A 1085 5.45 27.23 22.55
N MET A 1086 6.09 26.23 23.17
CA MET A 1086 7.47 26.34 23.66
C MET A 1086 8.46 26.50 22.52
N LYS A 1087 8.29 25.75 21.42
CA LYS A 1087 9.10 25.91 20.20
C LYS A 1087 8.92 27.29 19.59
N GLU A 1088 7.68 27.73 19.40
CA GLU A 1088 7.36 29.08 18.89
C GLU A 1088 7.99 30.18 19.77
N LEU A 1089 7.97 30.02 21.10
CA LEU A 1089 8.61 30.95 22.04
C LEU A 1089 10.14 30.93 21.95
N GLN A 1090 10.75 29.74 21.79
CA GLN A 1090 12.20 29.61 21.60
C GLN A 1090 12.65 30.24 20.28
N ASP A 1091 11.92 30.00 19.20
CA ASP A 1091 12.17 30.59 17.89
C ASP A 1091 12.06 32.12 17.97
N GLN A 1092 11.04 32.64 18.66
CA GLN A 1092 10.87 34.07 18.91
C GLN A 1092 12.04 34.65 19.74
N GLN A 1093 12.44 33.97 20.82
CA GLN A 1093 13.59 34.41 21.63
C GLN A 1093 14.90 34.40 20.84
N GLN A 1094 15.09 33.41 19.97
CA GLN A 1094 16.26 33.32 19.10
C GLN A 1094 16.26 34.44 18.05
N GLN A 1095 15.10 34.75 17.47
CA GLN A 1095 14.91 35.87 16.56
C GLN A 1095 15.17 37.21 17.25
N ASP A 1096 14.65 37.41 18.46
CA ASP A 1096 14.89 38.61 19.28
C ASP A 1096 16.38 38.76 19.63
N GLN A 1097 17.07 37.65 19.93
CA GLN A 1097 18.51 37.66 20.17
C GLN A 1097 19.32 38.02 18.91
N LEU A 1098 18.88 37.59 17.72
CA LEU A 1098 19.50 37.97 16.45
C LEU A 1098 19.29 39.46 16.16
N LEU A 1099 18.07 39.97 16.35
CA LEU A 1099 17.74 41.39 16.22
C LEU A 1099 18.54 42.26 17.19
N GLN A 1100 18.70 41.83 18.45
CA GLN A 1100 19.53 42.55 19.44
C GLN A 1100 21.02 42.54 19.09
N LYS A 1101 21.50 41.54 18.36
CA LYS A 1101 22.87 41.46 17.84
C LYS A 1101 23.08 42.30 16.57
N GLY A 1102 22.04 42.91 16.02
CA GLY A 1102 22.10 43.70 14.79
C GLY A 1102 22.37 42.87 13.54
N VAL A 1103 21.97 41.59 13.55
CA VAL A 1103 22.07 40.65 12.43
C VAL A 1103 20.83 40.75 11.56
#